data_AF-A0A812YQF7-F1
#
_entry.id   AF-A0A812YQF7-F1
#
_cell.length_a   1.000
_cell.length_b   1.000
_cell.length_c   1.000
_cell.angle_alpha   90.00
_cell.angle_beta   90.00
_cell.angle_gamma   90.00
#
_symmetry.space_group_name_H-M   'P 1'
#
loop_
_entity.id
_entity.type
_entity.pdbx_description
1 polymer ?
#
loop_
_entity_poly.entity_id
_entity_poly.type
_entity_poly.pdbx_seq_one_letter_code
_entity_poly.pdbx_strand_id
1 'polypeptide(L)'
;MRAISATQAIIEFDLQGNIQTANDNFCAATGYTLAQIRGRHHSIFVHPDYRASEAYQQFWIDLANGEAQAGQFRRIRRDGSDLWIQATYSPIFDQDGRPYKVVKLATDITDVKRRQQEFKETTQTNARESLETSTAAAQQAEQEVQALQSAMAEIRASSDNISRILTVINDIARQTNMLSLNAAVEAARAGDAGRGFAVVAEEVRQLAKRSADNAQSTEQILEESSQSIETGVQLTDRVVEALRKIDEGSQKVRVACLGGAFFVGLHDMKRLDHGQIQHNRDHPLIEERDVTPFRVRPDHLGMGHDVFTPAHRLQNERRKWLTPACLDDRFDLHKPIIPLSNACSSSFLGFRSNLESPSRIRPIEGDFGDVPHRDLRDFSLRVRVEHLIPSREYRVLRAASHVIRDPPALSPITVSPSHPTPAPMHVPKPAIFFDRDDTLIECNSVTPDGDLGNPKLVKLKPGAADAVEQLSLAGYRIVVFTNQGGVARGSHRVVDVYAVNDRVNELLGGRVDAFRFCPWHPKGTVECWAREHPWRKPAPGMILDAARSLRVDLSRSWVIGDAERDCHAGREAGCSTILIGDDLAMDADYKAKDLKGATTIILGKDQRGTPLKHAGVREMVVSSAHAIAERNGLALASVDAEDDRVTLTLHEGQVAALGLASELRRVTDAWYRKKYGGTSLWGMVATPVTRRPAQPGGAGPRPTRRKPSRLLVVLPSWVGDAVMATPTLRVLREYLPGSFIGALARPGIDELLTGTSYFDELHVDRAVGVMGPKRVASKVRPRRYETALLLTNSFSTALITRLSGIEDRIGYDRDGRGLLLTDRVPAMRRRDVPPYSRSETDPSAWAPVPACDYYYALAERLLASCGLTPGPMGPMELVVTESDELTARSVLAKAGVPAGARRVVLNPGGNDTAKRWPAERYAALADYLAKHHAVRVLVNGAPNESGLVREIIDACDESASVHDLASAGVTLGALKAIVRDAALMVTNDTGP
;
A
#
# COMPACT_ATOMS: atom_id res chain seq x y z
N MET A 1 13.67 -5.74 -42.54
CA MET A 1 12.99 -7.02 -42.83
C MET A 1 13.08 -8.03 -41.69
N ARG A 2 14.17 -8.83 -41.50
CA ARG A 2 14.18 -9.96 -40.54
C ARG A 2 13.67 -9.64 -39.13
N ALA A 3 14.08 -8.53 -38.52
CA ALA A 3 13.60 -8.14 -37.18
C ALA A 3 12.09 -7.81 -37.12
N ILE A 4 11.52 -7.21 -38.17
CA ILE A 4 10.08 -6.90 -38.25
C ILE A 4 9.27 -8.18 -38.51
N SER A 5 9.80 -9.08 -39.34
CA SER A 5 9.19 -10.38 -39.61
C SER A 5 9.18 -11.32 -38.40
N ALA A 6 9.98 -11.07 -37.37
CA ALA A 6 9.95 -11.83 -36.12
C ALA A 6 8.80 -11.38 -35.20
N THR A 7 8.38 -10.12 -35.26
CA THR A 7 7.45 -9.51 -34.28
C THR A 7 6.08 -9.12 -34.85
N GLN A 8 5.92 -9.02 -36.17
CA GLN A 8 4.66 -8.66 -36.82
C GLN A 8 4.19 -9.73 -37.82
N ALA A 9 2.90 -9.76 -38.11
CA ALA A 9 2.34 -10.54 -39.20
C ALA A 9 2.51 -9.78 -40.53
N ILE A 10 3.16 -10.40 -41.51
CA ILE A 10 3.51 -9.80 -42.80
C ILE A 10 2.99 -10.69 -43.93
N ILE A 11 2.35 -10.07 -44.94
CA ILE A 11 1.91 -10.72 -46.17
C ILE A 11 2.09 -9.77 -47.36
N GLU A 12 2.49 -10.32 -48.50
CA GLU A 12 2.70 -9.58 -49.76
C GLU A 12 1.71 -10.06 -50.83
N PHE A 13 1.19 -9.10 -51.60
CA PHE A 13 0.25 -9.32 -52.70
C PHE A 13 0.77 -8.69 -53.99
N ASP A 14 0.34 -9.19 -55.15
CA ASP A 14 0.36 -8.40 -56.39
C ASP A 14 -0.71 -7.29 -56.35
N LEU A 15 -0.74 -6.43 -57.37
CA LEU A 15 -1.71 -5.33 -57.48
C LEU A 15 -3.14 -5.83 -57.71
N GLN A 16 -3.30 -7.08 -58.14
CA GLN A 16 -4.59 -7.75 -58.33
C GLN A 16 -5.06 -8.46 -57.05
N GLY A 17 -4.32 -8.33 -55.93
CA GLY A 17 -4.67 -8.88 -54.63
C GLY A 17 -4.34 -10.37 -54.43
N ASN A 18 -3.58 -11.00 -55.32
CA ASN A 18 -3.13 -12.39 -55.15
C ASN A 18 -1.89 -12.48 -54.26
N ILE A 19 -1.90 -13.44 -53.35
CA ILE A 19 -0.91 -13.61 -52.30
C ILE A 19 0.39 -14.19 -52.88
N GLN A 20 1.47 -13.42 -52.83
CA GLN A 20 2.79 -13.87 -53.30
C GLN A 20 3.58 -14.61 -52.22
N THR A 21 3.57 -14.08 -50.99
CA THR A 21 4.21 -14.70 -49.82
C THR A 21 3.62 -14.17 -48.51
N ALA A 22 3.79 -14.90 -47.41
CA ALA A 22 3.41 -14.50 -46.05
C ALA A 22 4.37 -15.12 -45.03
N ASN A 23 4.56 -14.47 -43.88
CA ASN A 23 5.40 -14.99 -42.80
C ASN A 23 4.62 -15.88 -41.82
N ASP A 24 5.36 -16.58 -40.96
CA ASP A 24 4.79 -17.54 -40.00
C ASP A 24 3.82 -16.87 -39.02
N ASN A 25 4.08 -15.63 -38.62
CA ASN A 25 3.18 -14.84 -37.76
C ASN A 25 1.81 -14.59 -38.41
N PHE A 26 1.78 -14.30 -39.72
CA PHE A 26 0.53 -14.15 -40.46
C PHE A 26 -0.20 -15.49 -40.65
N CYS A 27 0.55 -16.56 -40.94
CA CYS A 27 0.03 -17.91 -41.04
C CYS A 27 -0.63 -18.36 -39.72
N ALA A 28 0.05 -18.15 -38.59
CA ALA A 28 -0.47 -18.44 -37.25
C ALA A 28 -1.73 -17.64 -36.91
N ALA A 29 -1.74 -16.32 -37.16
CA ALA A 29 -2.90 -15.47 -36.86
C ALA A 29 -4.15 -15.82 -37.68
N THR A 30 -3.99 -16.34 -38.91
CA THR A 30 -5.10 -16.68 -39.81
C THR A 30 -5.48 -18.17 -39.82
N GLY A 31 -4.65 -19.04 -39.24
CA GLY A 31 -4.86 -20.50 -39.23
C GLY A 31 -4.57 -21.22 -40.57
N TYR A 32 -3.94 -20.53 -41.53
CA TYR A 32 -3.55 -21.08 -42.83
C TYR A 32 -2.04 -21.30 -42.91
N THR A 33 -1.60 -22.29 -43.69
CA THR A 33 -0.18 -22.40 -44.07
C THR A 33 0.10 -21.63 -45.36
N LEU A 34 1.35 -21.16 -45.55
CA LEU A 34 1.76 -20.44 -46.76
C LEU A 34 1.40 -21.19 -48.05
N ALA A 35 1.58 -22.52 -48.07
CA ALA A 35 1.26 -23.37 -49.22
C ALA A 35 -0.25 -23.40 -49.58
N GLN A 36 -1.14 -23.11 -48.62
CA GLN A 36 -2.60 -23.07 -48.85
C GLN A 36 -3.07 -21.73 -49.42
N ILE A 37 -2.33 -20.65 -49.14
CA ILE A 37 -2.74 -19.26 -49.47
C ILE A 37 -1.95 -18.66 -50.63
N ARG A 38 -0.73 -19.12 -50.92
CA ARG A 38 0.07 -18.63 -52.04
C ARG A 38 -0.67 -18.82 -53.37
N GLY A 39 -0.76 -17.76 -54.18
CA GLY A 39 -1.52 -17.73 -55.42
C GLY A 39 -3.05 -17.65 -55.25
N ARG A 40 -3.57 -17.56 -54.02
CA ARG A 40 -4.98 -17.23 -53.76
C ARG A 40 -5.17 -15.73 -53.62
N HIS A 41 -6.36 -15.24 -53.93
CA HIS A 41 -6.73 -13.85 -53.74
C HIS A 41 -7.03 -13.52 -52.26
N HIS A 42 -6.71 -12.30 -51.81
CA HIS A 42 -6.93 -11.80 -50.43
C HIS A 42 -8.36 -11.99 -49.90
N SER A 43 -9.35 -12.08 -50.80
CA SER A 43 -10.77 -12.25 -50.47
C SER A 43 -11.07 -13.48 -49.60
N ILE A 44 -10.19 -14.49 -49.58
CA ILE A 44 -10.33 -15.66 -48.69
C ILE A 44 -10.36 -15.28 -47.20
N PHE A 45 -9.70 -14.19 -46.80
CA PHE A 45 -9.69 -13.72 -45.41
C PHE A 45 -10.85 -12.76 -45.09
N VAL A 46 -11.76 -12.54 -46.03
CA VAL A 46 -12.77 -11.48 -45.96
C VAL A 46 -14.18 -12.07 -45.87
N HIS A 47 -15.02 -11.49 -44.99
CA HIS A 47 -16.42 -11.87 -44.82
C HIS A 47 -17.19 -11.75 -46.14
N PRO A 48 -18.07 -12.71 -46.50
CA PRO A 48 -18.79 -12.69 -47.78
C PRO A 48 -19.46 -11.36 -48.13
N ASP A 49 -20.11 -10.70 -47.15
CA ASP A 49 -20.85 -9.45 -47.39
C ASP A 49 -19.92 -8.29 -47.75
N TYR A 50 -18.78 -8.14 -47.05
CA TYR A 50 -17.78 -7.12 -47.41
C TYR A 50 -17.10 -7.47 -48.74
N ARG A 51 -16.83 -8.76 -49.00
CA ARG A 51 -16.25 -9.23 -50.28
C ARG A 51 -17.09 -8.85 -51.50
N ALA A 52 -18.41 -8.81 -51.36
CA ALA A 52 -19.34 -8.41 -52.41
C ALA A 52 -19.53 -6.89 -52.54
N SER A 53 -19.01 -6.08 -51.61
CA SER A 53 -19.22 -4.63 -51.59
C SER A 53 -18.31 -3.86 -52.55
N GLU A 54 -18.80 -2.73 -53.07
CA GLU A 54 -18.02 -1.76 -53.85
C GLU A 54 -16.80 -1.25 -53.07
N ALA A 55 -16.95 -1.06 -51.75
CA ALA A 55 -15.87 -0.65 -50.86
C ALA A 55 -14.70 -1.66 -50.77
N TYR A 56 -14.90 -2.94 -51.12
CA TYR A 56 -13.82 -3.91 -51.24
C TYR A 56 -13.14 -3.89 -52.62
N GLN A 57 -13.87 -3.49 -53.66
CA GLN A 57 -13.31 -3.29 -54.99
C GLN A 57 -12.45 -2.02 -55.02
N GLN A 58 -13.00 -0.90 -54.51
CA GLN A 58 -12.30 0.38 -54.39
C GLN A 58 -11.00 0.26 -53.58
N PHE A 59 -11.04 -0.47 -52.45
CA PHE A 59 -9.86 -0.75 -51.62
C PHE A 59 -8.65 -1.30 -52.42
N TRP A 60 -8.89 -2.13 -53.45
CA TRP A 60 -7.81 -2.65 -54.30
C TRP A 60 -7.44 -1.70 -55.44
N ILE A 61 -8.38 -0.91 -55.96
CA ILE A 61 -8.11 0.16 -56.93
C ILE A 61 -7.18 1.22 -56.31
N ASP A 62 -7.48 1.67 -55.09
CA ASP A 62 -6.68 2.65 -54.34
C ASP A 62 -5.24 2.14 -54.14
N LEU A 63 -5.09 0.89 -53.70
CA LEU A 63 -3.78 0.24 -53.52
C LEU A 63 -3.02 0.08 -54.84
N ALA A 64 -3.71 -0.23 -55.95
CA ALA A 64 -3.10 -0.32 -57.28
C ALA A 64 -2.68 1.05 -57.83
N ASN A 65 -3.35 2.13 -57.43
CA ASN A 65 -2.98 3.52 -57.74
C ASN A 65 -1.85 4.05 -56.84
N GLY A 66 -1.41 3.29 -55.84
CA GLY A 66 -0.32 3.67 -54.92
C GLY A 66 -0.78 4.25 -53.57
N GLU A 67 -2.09 4.30 -53.31
CA GLU A 67 -2.62 4.84 -52.06
C GLU A 67 -2.59 3.81 -50.93
N ALA A 68 -1.96 4.16 -49.80
CA ALA A 68 -1.82 3.26 -48.66
C ALA A 68 -3.09 3.21 -47.79
N GLN A 69 -3.52 2.01 -47.42
CA GLN A 69 -4.74 1.78 -46.64
C GLN A 69 -4.41 1.34 -45.21
N ALA A 70 -4.84 2.10 -44.20
CA ALA A 70 -4.54 1.83 -42.78
C ALA A 70 -5.81 1.86 -41.92
N GLY A 71 -5.95 0.89 -41.00
CA GLY A 71 -7.13 0.83 -40.15
C GLY A 71 -7.27 -0.44 -39.32
N GLN A 72 -8.46 -0.60 -38.72
CA GLN A 72 -8.87 -1.83 -38.04
C GLN A 72 -9.84 -2.59 -38.95
N PHE A 73 -9.54 -3.86 -39.21
CA PHE A 73 -10.25 -4.67 -40.19
C PHE A 73 -10.73 -5.99 -39.57
N ARG A 74 -12.00 -6.30 -39.77
CA ARG A 74 -12.57 -7.64 -39.50
C ARG A 74 -12.21 -8.57 -40.65
N ARG A 75 -11.73 -9.77 -40.32
CA ARG A 75 -11.28 -10.82 -41.22
C ARG A 75 -11.75 -12.19 -40.68
N ILE A 76 -11.67 -13.22 -41.51
CA ILE A 76 -12.04 -14.59 -41.17
C ILE A 76 -10.76 -15.46 -41.12
N ARG A 77 -10.65 -16.31 -40.10
CA ARG A 77 -9.64 -17.39 -40.01
C ARG A 77 -10.11 -18.65 -40.76
N ARG A 78 -9.20 -19.59 -41.01
CA ARG A 78 -9.49 -20.85 -41.71
C ARG A 78 -10.65 -21.66 -41.13
N ASP A 79 -10.88 -21.57 -39.82
CA ASP A 79 -11.96 -22.25 -39.09
C ASP A 79 -13.32 -21.51 -39.14
N GLY A 80 -13.39 -20.36 -39.81
CA GLY A 80 -14.57 -19.50 -39.85
C GLY A 80 -14.66 -18.48 -38.71
N SER A 81 -13.71 -18.47 -37.76
CA SER A 81 -13.74 -17.53 -36.63
C SER A 81 -13.34 -16.10 -37.03
N ASP A 82 -13.89 -15.13 -36.30
CA ASP A 82 -13.56 -13.71 -36.46
C ASP A 82 -12.14 -13.38 -35.99
N LEU A 83 -11.38 -12.77 -36.88
CA LEU A 83 -10.06 -12.19 -36.67
C LEU A 83 -10.17 -10.67 -36.82
N TRP A 84 -9.92 -9.92 -35.75
CA TRP A 84 -9.74 -8.47 -35.85
C TRP A 84 -8.25 -8.15 -35.93
N ILE A 85 -7.85 -7.40 -36.96
CA ILE A 85 -6.48 -6.92 -37.11
C ILE A 85 -6.44 -5.40 -37.16
N GLN A 86 -5.42 -4.81 -36.54
CA GLN A 86 -4.95 -3.49 -36.91
C GLN A 86 -3.88 -3.68 -37.98
N ALA A 87 -4.03 -3.04 -39.14
CA ALA A 87 -3.15 -3.28 -40.27
C ALA A 87 -2.94 -2.04 -41.13
N THR A 88 -1.79 -2.01 -41.80
CA THR A 88 -1.44 -1.05 -42.85
C THR A 88 -1.03 -1.83 -44.09
N TYR A 89 -1.66 -1.52 -45.22
CA TYR A 89 -1.38 -2.05 -46.54
C TYR A 89 -0.65 -0.93 -47.30
N SER A 90 0.59 -1.19 -47.70
CA SER A 90 1.48 -0.21 -48.33
C SER A 90 1.89 -0.70 -49.72
N PRO A 91 1.49 0.00 -50.79
CA PRO A 91 2.04 -0.20 -52.12
C PRO A 91 3.56 0.04 -52.13
N ILE A 92 4.28 -0.77 -52.90
CA ILE A 92 5.72 -0.68 -53.10
C ILE A 92 5.97 -0.35 -54.56
N PHE A 93 6.80 0.67 -54.77
CA PHE A 93 7.08 1.26 -56.07
C PHE A 93 8.40 0.75 -56.65
N ASP A 94 8.48 0.68 -57.98
CA ASP A 94 9.69 0.34 -58.73
C ASP A 94 10.59 1.58 -58.93
N GLN A 95 11.64 1.45 -59.75
CA GLN A 95 12.60 2.53 -60.01
C GLN A 95 12.01 3.68 -60.84
N ASP A 96 10.91 3.43 -61.58
CA ASP A 96 10.18 4.42 -62.37
C ASP A 96 9.01 5.06 -61.57
N GLY A 97 8.90 4.74 -60.28
CA GLY A 97 7.86 5.26 -59.39
C GLY A 97 6.48 4.62 -59.59
N ARG A 98 6.39 3.46 -60.25
CA ARG A 98 5.12 2.73 -60.47
C ARG A 98 4.92 1.68 -59.38
N PRO A 99 3.73 1.56 -58.77
CA PRO A 99 3.46 0.49 -57.81
C PRO A 99 3.53 -0.86 -58.53
N TYR A 100 4.16 -1.87 -57.91
CA TYR A 100 4.28 -3.22 -58.48
C TYR A 100 3.88 -4.36 -57.52
N LYS A 101 3.78 -4.08 -56.22
CA LYS A 101 3.26 -5.02 -55.20
C LYS A 101 2.72 -4.27 -53.98
N VAL A 102 1.95 -4.97 -53.14
CA VAL A 102 1.44 -4.44 -51.87
C VAL A 102 1.98 -5.26 -50.70
N VAL A 103 2.56 -4.61 -49.71
CA VAL A 103 3.01 -5.24 -48.45
C VAL A 103 2.07 -4.82 -47.32
N LYS A 104 1.54 -5.80 -46.58
CA LYS A 104 0.68 -5.57 -45.41
C LYS A 104 1.42 -5.95 -44.15
N LEU A 105 1.45 -5.03 -43.19
CA LEU A 105 1.81 -5.28 -41.80
C LEU A 105 0.54 -5.37 -40.96
N ALA A 106 0.45 -6.33 -40.04
CA ALA A 106 -0.73 -6.54 -39.20
C ALA A 106 -0.38 -7.01 -37.79
N THR A 107 -1.27 -6.65 -36.86
CA THR A 107 -1.30 -7.11 -35.46
C THR A 107 -2.69 -7.65 -35.16
N ASP A 108 -2.80 -8.86 -34.58
CA ASP A 108 -4.07 -9.39 -34.09
C ASP A 108 -4.51 -8.60 -32.84
N ILE A 109 -5.71 -8.01 -32.92
CA ILE A 109 -6.36 -7.24 -31.86
C ILE A 109 -7.70 -7.86 -31.45
N THR A 110 -7.97 -9.12 -31.81
CA THR A 110 -9.22 -9.85 -31.50
C THR A 110 -9.52 -9.82 -30.01
N ASP A 111 -8.51 -10.06 -29.17
CA ASP A 111 -8.63 -10.00 -27.71
C ASP A 111 -8.94 -8.59 -27.19
N VAL A 112 -8.35 -7.56 -27.79
CA VAL A 112 -8.60 -6.16 -27.42
C VAL A 112 -10.04 -5.78 -27.76
N LYS A 113 -10.52 -6.15 -28.95
CA LYS A 113 -11.92 -5.93 -29.37
C LYS A 113 -12.92 -6.67 -28.48
N ARG A 114 -12.65 -7.94 -28.16
CA ARG A 114 -13.48 -8.76 -27.27
C ARG A 114 -13.62 -8.11 -25.89
N ARG A 115 -12.50 -7.74 -25.27
CA ARG A 115 -12.49 -7.05 -23.95
C ARG A 115 -13.19 -5.70 -24.00
N GLN A 116 -13.06 -4.94 -25.10
CA GLN A 116 -13.79 -3.68 -25.28
C GLN A 116 -15.31 -3.87 -25.36
N GLN A 117 -15.78 -4.93 -26.02
CA GLN A 117 -17.20 -5.26 -26.09
C GLN A 117 -17.73 -5.75 -24.73
N GLU A 118 -17.04 -6.72 -24.11
CA GLU A 118 -17.35 -7.21 -22.76
C GLU A 118 -17.40 -6.07 -21.73
N PHE A 119 -16.49 -5.08 -21.84
CA PHE A 119 -16.47 -3.89 -21.00
C PHE A 119 -17.68 -2.97 -21.23
N LYS A 120 -18.10 -2.75 -22.48
CA LYS A 120 -19.33 -1.97 -22.79
C LYS A 120 -20.57 -2.63 -22.20
N GLU A 121 -20.75 -3.92 -22.46
CA GLU A 121 -21.90 -4.71 -21.98
C GLU A 121 -21.93 -4.76 -20.44
N THR A 122 -20.76 -4.97 -19.80
CA THR A 122 -20.62 -4.95 -18.34
C THR A 122 -20.91 -3.56 -17.76
N THR A 123 -20.43 -2.49 -18.40
CA THR A 123 -20.66 -1.11 -17.93
C THR A 123 -22.13 -0.73 -18.02
N GLN A 124 -22.81 -1.09 -19.12
CA GLN A 124 -24.24 -0.82 -19.29
C GLN A 124 -25.11 -1.64 -18.33
N THR A 125 -24.72 -2.89 -18.04
CA THR A 125 -25.39 -3.74 -17.03
C THR A 125 -25.21 -3.16 -15.63
N ASN A 126 -23.97 -2.82 -15.24
CA ASN A 126 -23.68 -2.22 -13.93
C ASN A 126 -24.39 -0.87 -13.73
N ALA A 127 -24.48 -0.04 -14.77
CA ALA A 127 -25.21 1.23 -14.72
C ALA A 127 -26.71 1.02 -14.47
N ARG A 128 -27.30 -0.03 -15.05
CA ARG A 128 -28.70 -0.40 -14.83
C ARG A 128 -28.93 -0.98 -13.43
N GLU A 129 -28.11 -1.94 -12.98
CA GLU A 129 -28.21 -2.50 -11.62
C GLU A 129 -28.02 -1.42 -10.53
N SER A 130 -27.06 -0.51 -10.73
CA SER A 130 -26.84 0.60 -9.80
C SER A 130 -28.02 1.56 -9.75
N LEU A 131 -28.64 1.85 -10.90
CA LEU A 131 -29.81 2.73 -10.99
C LEU A 131 -31.03 2.10 -10.29
N GLU A 132 -31.32 0.82 -10.55
CA GLU A 132 -32.42 0.09 -9.92
C GLU A 132 -32.22 0.04 -8.39
N THR A 133 -30.98 -0.17 -7.93
CA THR A 133 -30.61 -0.12 -6.50
C THR A 133 -30.81 1.27 -5.89
N SER A 134 -30.39 2.34 -6.58
CA SER A 134 -30.58 3.72 -6.13
C SER A 134 -32.06 4.10 -6.01
N THR A 135 -32.91 3.69 -6.96
CA THR A 135 -34.35 3.96 -6.89
C THR A 135 -35.02 3.22 -5.72
N ALA A 136 -34.63 1.97 -5.46
CA ALA A 136 -35.16 1.21 -4.32
C ALA A 136 -34.72 1.82 -2.97
N ALA A 137 -33.47 2.28 -2.87
CA ALA A 137 -32.97 2.95 -1.67
C ALA A 137 -33.65 4.30 -1.41
N ALA A 138 -33.95 5.08 -2.47
CA ALA A 138 -34.69 6.33 -2.35
C ALA A 138 -36.13 6.10 -1.84
N GLN A 139 -36.83 5.09 -2.38
CA GLN A 139 -38.18 4.71 -1.94
C GLN A 139 -38.21 4.23 -0.48
N GLN A 140 -37.20 3.45 -0.06
CA GLN A 140 -37.09 3.01 1.33
C GLN A 140 -36.87 4.20 2.29
N ALA A 141 -35.97 5.13 1.92
CA ALA A 141 -35.71 6.32 2.71
C ALA A 141 -36.95 7.25 2.80
N GLU A 142 -37.75 7.34 1.73
CA GLU A 142 -39.00 8.10 1.73
C GLU A 142 -40.02 7.51 2.73
N GLN A 143 -40.17 6.18 2.79
CA GLN A 143 -41.04 5.51 3.77
C GLN A 143 -40.57 5.74 5.22
N GLU A 144 -39.26 5.68 5.48
CA GLU A 144 -38.69 5.93 6.80
C GLU A 144 -38.88 7.39 7.25
N VAL A 145 -38.78 8.35 6.32
CA VAL A 145 -39.04 9.76 6.62
C VAL A 145 -40.53 10.04 6.87
N GLN A 146 -41.45 9.39 6.14
CA GLN A 146 -42.89 9.47 6.42
C GLN A 146 -43.24 8.93 7.82
N ALA A 147 -42.65 7.79 8.21
CA ALA A 147 -42.82 7.23 9.56
C ALA A 147 -42.29 8.19 10.65
N LEU A 148 -41.13 8.84 10.40
CA LEU A 148 -40.54 9.82 11.31
C LEU A 148 -41.39 11.10 11.43
N GLN A 149 -41.94 11.61 10.32
CA GLN A 149 -42.88 12.75 10.33
C GLN A 149 -44.15 12.42 11.14
N SER A 150 -44.66 11.19 11.04
CA SER A 150 -45.83 10.74 11.79
C SER A 150 -45.53 10.67 13.30
N ALA A 151 -44.39 10.08 13.68
CA ALA A 151 -43.95 10.04 15.08
C ALA A 151 -43.73 11.45 15.67
N MET A 152 -43.15 12.39 14.91
CA MET A 152 -42.99 13.78 15.36
C MET A 152 -44.34 14.50 15.56
N ALA A 153 -45.34 14.21 14.72
CA ALA A 153 -46.69 14.74 14.89
C ALA A 153 -47.39 14.19 16.15
N GLU A 154 -47.22 12.90 16.46
CA GLU A 154 -47.73 12.29 17.70
C GLU A 154 -47.06 12.89 18.95
N ILE A 155 -45.73 13.06 18.94
CA ILE A 155 -45.00 13.68 20.05
C ILE A 155 -45.46 15.14 20.25
N ARG A 156 -45.65 15.91 19.17
CA ARG A 156 -46.19 17.28 19.24
C ARG A 156 -47.58 17.32 19.88
N ALA A 157 -48.49 16.45 19.44
CA ALA A 157 -49.83 16.37 20.01
C ALA A 157 -49.82 15.95 21.50
N SER A 158 -48.90 15.07 21.89
CA SER A 158 -48.67 14.71 23.29
C SER A 158 -48.17 15.90 24.11
N SER A 159 -47.20 16.67 23.59
CA SER A 159 -46.70 17.89 24.23
C SER A 159 -47.79 18.95 24.41
N ASP A 160 -48.63 19.19 23.40
CA ASP A 160 -49.76 20.13 23.48
C ASP A 160 -50.79 19.72 24.55
N ASN A 161 -50.94 18.42 24.81
CA ASN A 161 -51.80 17.90 25.88
C ASN A 161 -51.16 18.06 27.26
N ILE A 162 -49.84 17.82 27.39
CA ILE A 162 -49.09 18.06 28.63
C ILE A 162 -49.13 19.55 29.01
N SER A 163 -48.95 20.45 28.04
CA SER A 163 -49.04 21.91 28.26
C SER A 163 -50.39 22.30 28.88
N ARG A 164 -51.50 21.80 28.31
CA ARG A 164 -52.85 22.01 28.85
C ARG A 164 -53.02 21.45 30.27
N ILE A 165 -52.42 20.31 30.59
CA ILE A 165 -52.43 19.75 31.95
C ILE A 165 -51.65 20.65 32.92
N LEU A 166 -50.50 21.19 32.52
CA LEU A 166 -49.72 22.12 33.34
C LEU A 166 -50.49 23.42 33.63
N THR A 167 -51.23 23.97 32.66
CA THR A 167 -52.12 25.12 32.88
C THR A 167 -53.12 24.84 34.00
N VAL A 168 -53.80 23.68 33.96
CA VAL A 168 -54.78 23.27 34.98
C VAL A 168 -54.12 23.04 36.34
N ILE A 169 -52.92 22.44 36.39
CA ILE A 169 -52.17 22.24 37.64
C ILE A 169 -51.80 23.59 38.26
N ASN A 170 -51.35 24.56 37.46
CA ASN A 170 -50.99 25.89 37.94
C ASN A 170 -52.22 26.66 38.46
N ASP A 171 -53.36 26.56 37.79
CA ASP A 171 -54.62 27.12 38.27
C ASP A 171 -55.09 26.49 39.59
N ILE A 172 -55.00 25.16 39.73
CA ILE A 172 -55.31 24.45 40.99
C ILE A 172 -54.35 24.89 42.10
N ALA A 173 -53.05 25.00 41.82
CA ALA A 173 -52.05 25.48 42.77
C ALA A 173 -52.37 26.91 43.23
N ARG A 174 -52.69 27.81 42.31
CA ARG A 174 -53.10 29.19 42.61
C ARG A 174 -54.38 29.26 43.46
N GLN A 175 -55.40 28.47 43.12
CA GLN A 175 -56.66 28.41 43.90
C GLN A 175 -56.42 27.85 45.31
N THR A 176 -55.62 26.79 45.43
CA THR A 176 -55.26 26.16 46.71
C THR A 176 -54.46 27.13 47.59
N ASN A 177 -53.53 27.88 47.01
CA ASN A 177 -52.81 28.94 47.71
C ASN A 177 -53.77 30.03 48.25
N MET A 178 -54.75 30.48 47.47
CA MET A 178 -55.77 31.44 47.93
C MET A 178 -56.68 30.87 49.03
N LEU A 179 -57.11 29.62 48.91
CA LEU A 179 -57.89 28.91 49.95
C LEU A 179 -57.12 28.80 51.26
N SER A 180 -55.83 28.43 51.19
CA SER A 180 -54.95 28.33 52.36
C SER A 180 -54.72 29.69 53.04
N LEU A 181 -54.61 30.77 52.27
CA LEU A 181 -54.49 32.14 52.80
C LEU A 181 -55.75 32.55 53.58
N ASN A 182 -56.94 32.27 53.03
CA ASN A 182 -58.21 32.54 53.71
C ASN A 182 -58.34 31.72 55.01
N ALA A 183 -57.95 30.44 54.98
CA ALA A 183 -57.93 29.59 56.17
C ALA A 183 -56.94 30.08 57.24
N ALA A 184 -55.76 30.58 56.85
CA ALA A 184 -54.79 31.16 57.77
C ALA A 184 -55.30 32.45 58.43
N VAL A 185 -56.00 33.32 57.68
CA VAL A 185 -56.63 34.54 58.23
C VAL A 185 -57.72 34.20 59.23
N GLU A 186 -58.58 33.21 58.94
CA GLU A 186 -59.66 32.83 59.84
C GLU A 186 -59.13 32.07 61.09
N ALA A 187 -58.07 31.26 60.92
CA ALA A 187 -57.35 30.65 62.05
C ALA A 187 -56.71 31.71 62.96
N ALA A 188 -56.16 32.79 62.41
CA ALA A 188 -55.63 33.92 63.18
C ALA A 188 -56.74 34.68 63.95
N ARG A 189 -57.93 34.82 63.36
CA ARG A 189 -59.11 35.41 64.03
C ARG A 189 -59.64 34.55 65.18
N ALA A 190 -59.57 33.23 65.06
CA ALA A 190 -60.01 32.29 66.09
C ALA A 190 -59.08 32.21 67.32
N GLY A 191 -57.94 32.90 67.32
CA GLY A 191 -57.02 32.98 68.46
C GLY A 191 -56.47 31.60 68.87
N ASP A 192 -56.48 31.29 70.16
CA ASP A 192 -55.88 30.07 70.69
C ASP A 192 -56.56 28.78 70.20
N ALA A 193 -57.85 28.82 69.86
CA ALA A 193 -58.55 27.69 69.24
C ALA A 193 -58.11 27.44 67.78
N GLY A 194 -57.56 28.46 67.10
CA GLY A 194 -57.15 28.40 65.70
C GLY A 194 -55.73 27.87 65.46
N ARG A 195 -54.89 27.72 66.50
CA ARG A 195 -53.45 27.39 66.35
C ARG A 195 -53.18 26.13 65.51
N GLY A 196 -53.98 25.07 65.67
CA GLY A 196 -53.84 23.85 64.89
C GLY A 196 -54.19 24.03 63.40
N PHE A 197 -55.23 24.81 63.10
CA PHE A 197 -55.63 25.12 61.72
C PHE A 197 -54.63 26.03 61.01
N ALA A 198 -53.97 26.96 61.74
CA ALA A 198 -52.94 27.82 61.16
C ALA A 198 -51.74 27.04 60.62
N VAL A 199 -51.31 25.97 61.31
CA VAL A 199 -50.22 25.10 60.85
C VAL A 199 -50.61 24.33 59.58
N VAL A 200 -51.82 23.77 59.54
CA VAL A 200 -52.34 23.06 58.35
C VAL A 200 -52.49 24.01 57.17
N ALA A 201 -52.96 25.23 57.39
CA ALA A 201 -53.07 26.25 56.34
C ALA A 201 -51.70 26.61 55.76
N GLU A 202 -50.67 26.79 56.59
CA GLU A 202 -49.30 27.07 56.11
C GLU A 202 -48.69 25.90 55.32
N GLU A 203 -48.87 24.65 55.76
CA GLU A 203 -48.41 23.47 55.01
C GLU A 203 -49.09 23.34 53.65
N VAL A 204 -50.41 23.55 53.58
CA VAL A 204 -51.16 23.57 52.31
C VAL A 204 -50.69 24.70 51.40
N ARG A 205 -50.36 25.88 51.96
CA ARG A 205 -49.79 27.01 51.22
C ARG A 205 -48.42 26.67 50.64
N GLN A 206 -47.55 26.02 51.41
CA GLN A 206 -46.22 25.60 50.94
C GLN A 206 -46.30 24.44 49.94
N LEU A 207 -47.27 23.54 50.06
CA LEU A 207 -47.54 22.52 49.04
C LEU A 207 -48.01 23.17 47.73
N ALA A 208 -48.97 24.09 47.79
CA ALA A 208 -49.47 24.83 46.63
C ALA A 208 -48.36 25.60 45.91
N LYS A 209 -47.48 26.28 46.66
CA LYS A 209 -46.30 26.94 46.08
C LYS A 209 -45.37 25.95 45.37
N ARG A 210 -44.98 24.85 46.03
CA ARG A 210 -44.11 23.81 45.44
C ARG A 210 -44.73 23.21 44.17
N SER A 211 -46.06 23.05 44.12
CA SER A 211 -46.77 22.58 42.93
C SER A 211 -46.70 23.57 41.76
N ALA A 212 -46.80 24.87 42.01
CA ALA A 212 -46.62 25.91 40.99
C ALA A 212 -45.17 25.96 40.48
N ASP A 213 -44.19 25.96 41.39
CA ASP A 213 -42.76 25.98 41.05
C ASP A 213 -42.37 24.76 40.18
N ASN A 214 -42.90 23.57 40.50
CA ASN A 214 -42.70 22.35 39.71
C ASN A 214 -43.41 22.38 38.35
N ALA A 215 -44.62 22.95 38.28
CA ALA A 215 -45.36 23.09 37.02
C ALA A 215 -44.61 24.01 36.05
N GLN A 216 -44.13 25.16 36.52
CA GLN A 216 -43.32 26.10 35.76
C GLN A 216 -42.00 25.46 35.26
N SER A 217 -41.33 24.68 36.10
CA SER A 217 -40.11 23.96 35.71
C SER A 217 -40.37 22.91 34.62
N THR A 218 -41.55 22.28 34.63
CA THR A 218 -41.96 21.32 33.60
C THR A 218 -42.36 22.02 32.29
N GLU A 219 -42.94 23.21 32.39
CA GLU A 219 -43.33 24.05 31.25
C GLU A 219 -42.10 24.47 30.42
N GLN A 220 -40.99 24.85 31.08
CA GLN A 220 -39.73 25.15 30.38
C GLN A 220 -39.18 23.95 29.59
N ILE A 221 -39.15 22.75 30.20
CA ILE A 221 -38.69 21.51 29.53
C ILE A 221 -39.58 21.19 28.32
N LEU A 222 -40.87 21.52 28.40
CA LEU A 222 -41.83 21.31 27.33
C LEU A 222 -41.65 22.30 26.17
N GLU A 223 -41.25 23.54 26.46
CA GLU A 223 -40.87 24.55 25.45
C GLU A 223 -39.60 24.12 24.70
N GLU A 224 -38.55 23.70 25.41
CA GLU A 224 -37.32 23.13 24.84
C GLU A 224 -37.61 21.87 23.99
N SER A 225 -38.53 21.01 24.45
CA SER A 225 -39.00 19.85 23.69
C SER A 225 -39.75 20.25 22.41
N SER A 226 -40.60 21.28 22.49
CA SER A 226 -41.38 21.78 21.35
C SER A 226 -40.46 22.37 20.25
N GLN A 227 -39.45 23.14 20.65
CA GLN A 227 -38.44 23.67 19.73
C GLN A 227 -37.60 22.55 19.08
N SER A 228 -37.29 21.50 19.84
CA SER A 228 -36.59 20.31 19.33
C SER A 228 -37.42 19.54 18.30
N ILE A 229 -38.73 19.39 18.52
CA ILE A 229 -39.66 18.76 17.58
C ILE A 229 -39.78 19.60 16.30
N GLU A 230 -39.92 20.93 16.40
CA GLU A 230 -39.98 21.81 15.23
C GLU A 230 -38.69 21.73 14.39
N THR A 231 -37.53 21.74 15.05
CA THR A 231 -36.24 21.55 14.38
C THR A 231 -36.16 20.17 13.70
N GLY A 232 -36.68 19.13 14.34
CA GLY A 232 -36.79 17.78 13.77
C GLY A 232 -37.62 17.73 12.49
N VAL A 233 -38.78 18.40 12.47
CA VAL A 233 -39.65 18.51 11.29
C VAL A 233 -38.95 19.25 10.14
N GLN A 234 -38.31 20.39 10.42
CA GLN A 234 -37.54 21.14 9.42
C GLN A 234 -36.37 20.33 8.83
N LEU A 235 -35.73 19.48 9.64
CA LEU A 235 -34.69 18.57 9.17
C LEU A 235 -35.25 17.46 8.28
N THR A 236 -36.40 16.87 8.63
CA THR A 236 -37.04 15.85 7.77
C THR A 236 -37.45 16.40 6.41
N ASP A 237 -38.02 17.61 6.35
CA ASP A 237 -38.43 18.23 5.09
C ASP A 237 -37.23 18.48 4.15
N ARG A 238 -36.07 18.85 4.73
CA ARG A 238 -34.81 18.97 3.98
C ARG A 238 -34.30 17.63 3.46
N VAL A 239 -34.54 16.53 4.17
CA VAL A 239 -34.21 15.17 3.71
C VAL A 239 -35.14 14.75 2.57
N VAL A 240 -36.44 15.01 2.65
CA VAL A 240 -37.40 14.75 1.55
C VAL A 240 -36.96 15.47 0.27
N GLU A 241 -36.64 16.77 0.35
CA GLU A 241 -36.21 17.54 -0.83
C GLU A 241 -34.86 17.06 -1.41
N ALA A 242 -33.96 16.53 -0.56
CA ALA A 242 -32.72 15.90 -1.02
C ALA A 242 -32.98 14.56 -1.74
N LEU A 243 -33.85 13.71 -1.20
CA LEU A 243 -34.26 12.45 -1.83
C LEU A 243 -34.96 12.68 -3.17
N ARG A 244 -35.84 13.68 -3.24
CA ARG A 244 -36.52 14.09 -4.48
C ARG A 244 -35.54 14.44 -5.61
N LYS A 245 -34.46 15.16 -5.29
CA LYS A 245 -33.38 15.49 -6.25
C LYS A 245 -32.57 14.25 -6.68
N ILE A 246 -32.41 13.26 -5.79
CA ILE A 246 -31.74 12.00 -6.11
C ILE A 246 -32.59 11.18 -7.08
N ASP A 247 -33.91 11.14 -6.93
CA ASP A 247 -34.78 10.47 -7.92
C ASP A 247 -34.75 11.21 -9.27
N GLU A 248 -34.92 12.54 -9.30
CA GLU A 248 -34.80 13.33 -10.55
C GLU A 248 -33.46 13.11 -11.28
N GLY A 249 -32.35 13.07 -10.53
CA GLY A 249 -31.03 12.76 -11.07
C GLY A 249 -30.97 11.34 -11.64
N SER A 250 -31.52 10.38 -10.91
CA SER A 250 -31.61 8.97 -11.32
C SER A 250 -32.44 8.81 -12.60
N GLN A 251 -33.58 9.51 -12.72
CA GLN A 251 -34.40 9.50 -13.93
C GLN A 251 -33.66 10.08 -15.16
N LYS A 252 -32.87 11.16 -14.99
CA LYS A 252 -32.03 11.72 -16.06
C LYS A 252 -30.96 10.71 -16.53
N VAL A 253 -30.30 10.02 -15.60
CA VAL A 253 -29.35 8.94 -15.92
C VAL A 253 -30.04 7.78 -16.65
N ARG A 254 -31.26 7.40 -16.24
CA ARG A 254 -32.09 6.38 -16.92
C ARG A 254 -32.31 6.71 -18.39
N VAL A 255 -32.69 7.95 -18.69
CA VAL A 255 -32.92 8.43 -20.06
C VAL A 255 -31.63 8.46 -20.86
N ALA A 256 -30.50 8.90 -20.29
CA ALA A 256 -29.20 8.89 -20.97
C ALA A 256 -28.74 7.45 -21.33
N CYS A 257 -28.88 6.50 -20.41
CA CYS A 257 -28.52 5.09 -20.63
C CYS A 257 -29.39 4.40 -21.69
N LEU A 258 -30.64 4.83 -21.87
CA LEU A 258 -31.55 4.33 -22.91
C LEU A 258 -31.33 5.04 -24.26
N GLY A 259 -31.14 6.37 -24.25
CA GLY A 259 -30.91 7.18 -25.46
C GLY A 259 -29.60 6.84 -26.18
N GLY A 260 -28.57 6.43 -25.43
CA GLY A 260 -27.30 5.95 -26.00
C GLY A 260 -27.44 4.75 -26.94
N ALA A 261 -28.48 3.93 -26.79
CA ALA A 261 -28.74 2.81 -27.71
C ALA A 261 -29.29 3.27 -29.08
N PHE A 262 -29.94 4.44 -29.14
CA PHE A 262 -30.53 4.96 -30.38
C PHE A 262 -29.50 5.70 -31.25
N PHE A 263 -28.51 6.35 -30.64
CA PHE A 263 -27.51 7.14 -31.37
C PHE A 263 -26.40 6.30 -32.03
N VAL A 264 -26.08 5.13 -31.47
CA VAL A 264 -25.02 4.25 -32.01
C VAL A 264 -25.42 3.62 -33.36
N GLY A 265 -26.71 3.41 -33.61
CA GLY A 265 -27.20 2.84 -34.87
C GLY A 265 -27.05 3.74 -36.10
N LEU A 266 -26.88 5.06 -35.92
CA LEU A 266 -26.80 6.04 -37.02
C LEU A 266 -25.36 6.39 -37.42
N HIS A 267 -24.37 6.12 -36.57
CA HIS A 267 -23.00 6.58 -36.79
C HIS A 267 -22.15 5.63 -37.65
N ASP A 268 -22.53 4.35 -37.76
CA ASP A 268 -21.84 3.37 -38.62
C ASP A 268 -22.30 3.40 -40.10
N MET A 269 -23.33 4.20 -40.44
CA MET A 269 -23.84 4.33 -41.82
C MET A 269 -23.33 5.56 -42.60
N LYS A 270 -22.57 6.48 -41.97
CA LYS A 270 -22.03 7.70 -42.61
C LYS A 270 -20.51 7.66 -42.81
N ARG A 271 -20.02 6.54 -43.36
CA ARG A 271 -18.61 6.41 -43.81
C ARG A 271 -18.43 5.77 -45.18
N LEU A 272 -19.49 5.83 -45.98
CA LEU A 272 -19.40 5.88 -47.44
C LEU A 272 -19.67 7.32 -47.86
N ASP A 273 -19.04 7.72 -48.97
CA ASP A 273 -19.20 9.02 -49.63
C ASP A 273 -18.67 10.26 -48.88
N HIS A 274 -17.34 10.42 -48.86
CA HIS A 274 -16.63 11.71 -48.72
C HIS A 274 -15.46 11.78 -49.72
N GLY A 275 -15.80 11.61 -51.01
CA GLY A 275 -14.92 11.95 -52.13
C GLY A 275 -15.48 13.16 -52.87
N GLN A 276 -14.73 14.26 -52.88
CA GLN A 276 -15.12 15.59 -53.41
C GLN A 276 -16.17 16.34 -52.56
N ILE A 277 -15.84 17.59 -52.19
CA ILE A 277 -16.56 18.81 -52.60
C ILE A 277 -15.65 20.01 -52.25
N GLN A 278 -15.55 20.96 -53.17
CA GLN A 278 -14.73 22.16 -53.05
C GLN A 278 -15.41 23.23 -52.18
N HIS A 279 -14.67 24.31 -51.91
CA HIS A 279 -15.15 25.54 -51.29
C HIS A 279 -16.60 25.94 -51.68
N ASN A 280 -17.40 26.30 -50.68
CA ASN A 280 -17.96 27.65 -50.70
C ASN A 280 -18.12 28.23 -49.29
N ARG A 281 -18.02 29.55 -49.17
CA ARG A 281 -18.47 30.31 -47.99
C ARG A 281 -19.86 30.85 -48.28
N ASP A 282 -20.75 30.86 -47.29
CA ASP A 282 -21.58 32.01 -46.88
C ASP A 282 -22.85 31.60 -46.10
N HIS A 283 -23.01 32.21 -44.91
CA HIS A 283 -24.29 32.46 -44.20
C HIS A 283 -25.08 31.27 -43.56
N PRO A 284 -26.05 31.51 -42.64
CA PRO A 284 -25.74 31.52 -41.20
C PRO A 284 -26.56 30.54 -40.32
N LEU A 285 -26.23 30.57 -39.01
CA LEU A 285 -26.96 30.08 -37.82
C LEU A 285 -28.44 29.71 -37.98
N ILE A 286 -28.82 28.53 -37.48
CA ILE A 286 -30.21 28.11 -37.22
C ILE A 286 -30.34 27.70 -35.74
N GLU A 287 -31.39 28.19 -35.08
CA GLU A 287 -31.74 27.89 -33.69
C GLU A 287 -32.41 26.50 -33.57
N GLU A 288 -32.10 25.75 -32.50
CA GLU A 288 -32.88 24.56 -32.15
C GLU A 288 -34.19 24.95 -31.45
N ARG A 289 -35.33 24.53 -32.03
CA ARG A 289 -36.64 24.50 -31.35
C ARG A 289 -37.22 23.09 -31.35
N ASP A 290 -37.80 22.74 -30.21
CA ASP A 290 -38.90 21.80 -29.99
C ASP A 290 -38.94 20.50 -30.82
N VAL A 291 -38.50 19.40 -30.19
CA VAL A 291 -38.96 18.04 -30.54
C VAL A 291 -39.67 17.41 -29.35
N THR A 292 -40.98 17.21 -29.48
CA THR A 292 -41.84 16.58 -28.47
C THR A 292 -41.71 15.05 -28.49
N PRO A 293 -41.66 14.38 -27.32
CA PRO A 293 -41.68 12.92 -27.26
C PRO A 293 -43.11 12.35 -27.40
N PHE A 294 -43.18 11.14 -27.95
CA PHE A 294 -44.43 10.44 -28.32
C PHE A 294 -45.34 10.07 -27.13
N ARG A 295 -46.64 10.01 -27.43
CA ARG A 295 -47.73 9.69 -26.49
C ARG A 295 -48.06 8.20 -26.53
N VAL A 296 -47.95 7.48 -25.41
CA VAL A 296 -48.51 6.12 -25.24
C VAL A 296 -49.79 6.23 -24.41
N ARG A 297 -50.87 5.55 -24.82
CA ARG A 297 -52.14 5.54 -24.08
C ARG A 297 -52.11 4.49 -22.96
N PRO A 298 -52.64 4.81 -21.76
CA PRO A 298 -53.04 3.82 -20.78
C PRO A 298 -54.54 3.51 -20.94
N ASP A 299 -54.88 2.23 -21.12
CA ASP A 299 -56.26 1.74 -20.96
C ASP A 299 -56.29 0.72 -19.81
N HIS A 300 -57.38 0.79 -19.02
CA HIS A 300 -57.80 -0.04 -17.88
C HIS A 300 -57.39 0.36 -16.44
N LEU A 301 -58.45 0.40 -15.61
CA LEU A 301 -58.52 0.58 -14.15
C LEU A 301 -58.18 2.01 -13.62
N GLY A 302 -59.07 2.78 -13.01
CA GLY A 302 -60.53 2.62 -12.82
C GLY A 302 -61.03 3.27 -11.52
N MET A 303 -61.71 4.42 -11.63
CA MET A 303 -62.39 5.19 -10.55
C MET A 303 -61.46 5.80 -9.47
N GLY A 304 -61.66 7.01 -8.94
CA GLY A 304 -62.58 8.10 -9.33
C GLY A 304 -62.70 9.16 -8.22
N HIS A 305 -62.92 10.44 -8.59
CA HIS A 305 -63.34 11.58 -7.73
C HIS A 305 -62.33 12.13 -6.66
N ASP A 306 -62.22 13.44 -6.37
CA ASP A 306 -62.58 14.67 -7.12
C ASP A 306 -61.99 15.96 -6.45
N VAL A 307 -62.17 17.12 -7.10
CA VAL A 307 -62.14 18.55 -6.63
C VAL A 307 -60.82 19.34 -6.35
N PHE A 308 -60.87 20.59 -6.84
CA PHE A 308 -60.16 21.86 -6.47
C PHE A 308 -58.80 22.27 -7.09
N THR A 309 -58.90 23.23 -8.02
CA THR A 309 -57.98 24.39 -8.26
C THR A 309 -58.51 25.62 -7.44
N PRO A 310 -57.82 26.77 -7.22
CA PRO A 310 -56.95 27.48 -8.19
C PRO A 310 -55.80 28.44 -7.72
N ALA A 311 -54.96 28.82 -8.70
CA ALA A 311 -54.38 30.16 -8.98
C ALA A 311 -53.43 30.95 -8.03
N HIS A 312 -52.45 31.59 -8.71
CA HIS A 312 -52.05 33.03 -8.66
C HIS A 312 -50.63 33.46 -8.19
N ARG A 313 -50.03 34.30 -9.07
CA ARG A 313 -48.96 35.32 -8.89
C ARG A 313 -47.54 34.88 -8.49
N LEU A 314 -46.59 35.27 -9.35
CA LEU A 314 -45.59 36.29 -9.01
C LEU A 314 -45.19 37.07 -10.28
N GLN A 315 -44.95 38.37 -10.15
CA GLN A 315 -44.75 39.31 -11.27
C GLN A 315 -43.74 40.38 -10.85
N ASN A 316 -42.79 40.72 -11.75
CA ASN A 316 -41.72 41.72 -11.59
C ASN A 316 -40.65 41.34 -10.53
N GLU A 317 -39.37 41.70 -10.69
CA GLU A 317 -38.81 42.87 -11.38
C GLU A 317 -37.72 42.59 -12.44
N ARG A 318 -37.60 43.52 -13.39
CA ARG A 318 -36.38 43.76 -14.21
C ARG A 318 -36.06 45.26 -14.11
N ARG A 319 -34.78 45.64 -13.88
CA ARG A 319 -33.96 46.52 -14.78
C ARG A 319 -32.81 47.25 -14.09
N LYS A 320 -31.79 47.56 -14.91
CA LYS A 320 -30.62 48.45 -14.71
C LYS A 320 -29.55 47.85 -13.78
N TRP A 321 -28.25 47.95 -14.10
CA TRP A 321 -27.57 49.04 -14.82
C TRP A 321 -26.82 48.65 -16.11
N LEU A 322 -26.59 49.67 -16.94
CA LEU A 322 -25.79 49.69 -18.18
C LEU A 322 -25.04 51.03 -18.18
N THR A 323 -23.70 51.06 -18.37
CA THR A 323 -23.00 51.86 -19.43
C THR A 323 -21.45 51.76 -19.33
N PRO A 324 -20.70 52.03 -20.43
CA PRO A 324 -19.24 51.78 -20.55
C PRO A 324 -18.36 53.01 -20.86
N ALA A 325 -17.03 52.85 -20.75
CA ALA A 325 -15.91 53.67 -21.30
C ALA A 325 -14.57 52.94 -21.00
N CYS A 326 -13.39 53.10 -21.64
CA CYS A 326 -12.90 53.56 -22.97
C CYS A 326 -11.59 52.77 -23.23
N LEU A 327 -11.16 52.39 -24.45
CA LEU A 327 -10.69 53.15 -25.63
C LEU A 327 -9.36 53.92 -25.46
N ASP A 328 -8.24 53.26 -25.84
CA ASP A 328 -7.20 53.68 -26.82
C ASP A 328 -6.10 52.56 -26.90
N ASP A 329 -5.80 51.96 -28.06
CA ASP A 329 -4.83 52.36 -29.13
C ASP A 329 -3.35 51.99 -28.82
N ARG A 330 -2.46 51.51 -29.72
CA ARG A 330 -2.53 51.13 -31.16
C ARG A 330 -1.24 50.34 -31.59
N PHE A 331 -1.22 49.71 -32.79
CA PHE A 331 -0.03 49.29 -33.62
C PHE A 331 0.91 48.12 -33.16
N ASP A 332 1.57 47.32 -34.02
CA ASP A 332 1.36 46.94 -35.44
C ASP A 332 2.05 45.59 -35.81
N LEU A 333 1.81 45.09 -37.03
CA LEU A 333 2.28 43.86 -37.69
C LEU A 333 3.79 43.83 -38.04
N HIS A 334 4.37 42.60 -38.15
CA HIS A 334 5.11 42.14 -39.35
C HIS A 334 5.41 40.61 -39.37
N LYS A 335 5.30 40.00 -40.57
CA LYS A 335 5.82 38.65 -40.97
C LYS A 335 7.00 38.84 -41.96
N PRO A 336 7.94 37.87 -42.16
CA PRO A 336 7.81 36.63 -42.99
C PRO A 336 8.36 35.35 -42.26
N ILE A 337 8.15 34.06 -42.59
CA ILE A 337 7.91 33.23 -43.81
C ILE A 337 9.19 32.57 -44.42
N ILE A 338 9.32 31.21 -44.29
CA ILE A 338 9.99 30.19 -45.19
C ILE A 338 11.56 30.10 -45.22
N PRO A 339 12.25 28.93 -45.45
CA PRO A 339 11.99 27.50 -45.11
C PRO A 339 13.26 26.56 -44.88
N LEU A 340 13.03 25.24 -44.73
CA LEU A 340 13.78 24.04 -45.25
C LEU A 340 15.33 24.01 -45.47
N SER A 341 16.00 22.98 -44.89
CA SER A 341 16.81 21.91 -45.56
C SER A 341 17.47 20.99 -44.50
N ASN A 342 17.38 19.65 -44.53
CA ASN A 342 17.95 18.62 -45.43
C ASN A 342 19.49 18.53 -45.45
N ALA A 343 20.07 17.43 -44.94
CA ALA A 343 20.80 16.38 -45.72
C ALA A 343 21.82 15.55 -44.89
N CYS A 344 21.85 14.22 -45.14
CA CYS A 344 23.04 13.36 -45.39
C CYS A 344 24.26 13.29 -44.41
N SER A 345 25.04 12.21 -44.30
CA SER A 345 24.92 10.81 -44.79
C SER A 345 26.12 9.93 -44.33
N SER A 346 25.85 8.65 -44.04
CA SER A 346 26.62 7.42 -44.43
C SER A 346 28.15 7.21 -44.21
N SER A 347 28.48 5.92 -43.99
CA SER A 347 29.67 5.14 -44.49
C SER A 347 30.75 4.70 -43.46
N PHE A 348 31.48 3.56 -43.58
CA PHE A 348 31.42 2.38 -44.48
C PHE A 348 32.18 1.13 -43.90
N LEU A 349 31.73 -0.11 -44.23
CA LEU A 349 32.49 -1.40 -44.39
C LEU A 349 33.47 -1.95 -43.29
N GLY A 350 33.84 -3.24 -43.22
CA GLY A 350 33.49 -4.46 -44.00
C GLY A 350 34.29 -5.74 -43.60
N PHE A 351 34.03 -6.88 -44.27
CA PHE A 351 34.62 -8.26 -44.14
C PHE A 351 34.26 -9.11 -42.89
N ARG A 352 33.84 -10.40 -42.89
CA ARG A 352 33.96 -11.66 -43.70
C ARG A 352 35.20 -12.56 -43.42
N SER A 353 35.00 -13.72 -42.76
CA SER A 353 34.96 -15.08 -43.40
C SER A 353 35.06 -16.27 -42.40
N ASN A 354 34.27 -17.34 -42.63
CA ASN A 354 34.57 -18.80 -42.47
C ASN A 354 35.13 -19.38 -41.13
N LEU A 355 34.91 -20.66 -40.73
CA LEU A 355 33.99 -21.75 -41.09
C LEU A 355 34.02 -22.83 -39.96
N GLU A 356 33.25 -23.90 -40.15
CA GLU A 356 33.31 -25.22 -39.46
C GLU A 356 32.58 -25.45 -38.11
N SER A 357 31.90 -26.59 -38.09
CA SER A 357 31.39 -27.34 -36.93
C SER A 357 31.74 -28.81 -37.19
N PRO A 358 31.89 -29.66 -36.17
CA PRO A 358 30.83 -30.65 -35.99
C PRO A 358 30.53 -31.03 -34.53
N SER A 359 29.58 -31.93 -34.39
CA SER A 359 28.87 -32.30 -33.15
C SER A 359 29.25 -33.67 -32.56
N ARG A 360 28.96 -33.87 -31.26
CA ARG A 360 28.54 -35.12 -30.54
C ARG A 360 29.53 -35.81 -29.55
N ILE A 361 29.11 -35.77 -28.27
CA ILE A 361 28.82 -36.93 -27.35
C ILE A 361 29.99 -37.80 -26.77
N ARG A 362 30.07 -37.83 -25.41
CA ARG A 362 30.69 -38.83 -24.48
C ARG A 362 32.25 -38.90 -24.44
N PRO A 363 32.88 -39.65 -23.49
CA PRO A 363 32.81 -39.52 -22.03
C PRO A 363 34.20 -39.61 -21.34
N ILE A 364 34.46 -38.91 -20.22
CA ILE A 364 35.73 -39.03 -19.46
C ILE A 364 35.37 -38.82 -17.97
N GLU A 365 35.35 -39.82 -17.07
CA GLU A 365 36.44 -40.64 -16.51
C GLU A 365 37.52 -39.84 -15.76
N GLY A 366 37.96 -40.35 -14.62
CA GLY A 366 38.83 -39.60 -13.70
C GLY A 366 40.29 -39.68 -14.13
N ASP A 367 40.93 -38.53 -14.34
CA ASP A 367 42.35 -38.45 -14.67
C ASP A 367 43.18 -38.24 -13.40
N PHE A 368 43.47 -39.36 -12.72
CA PHE A 368 44.59 -39.46 -11.77
C PHE A 368 45.71 -40.24 -12.46
N GLY A 369 46.43 -39.58 -13.38
CA GLY A 369 47.63 -40.12 -14.00
C GLY A 369 48.73 -40.45 -12.98
N ASP A 370 49.47 -41.51 -13.24
CA ASP A 370 50.40 -42.16 -12.31
C ASP A 370 51.42 -41.22 -11.64
N VAL A 371 51.44 -41.26 -10.30
CA VAL A 371 52.59 -40.87 -9.47
C VAL A 371 53.10 -42.14 -8.77
N PRO A 372 54.41 -42.44 -8.75
CA PRO A 372 54.90 -43.75 -8.32
C PRO A 372 54.60 -44.09 -6.85
N HIS A 373 54.40 -45.37 -6.56
CA HIS A 373 54.36 -45.90 -5.21
C HIS A 373 55.70 -45.71 -4.46
N ARG A 374 55.85 -44.58 -3.75
CA ARG A 374 56.61 -44.42 -2.48
C ARG A 374 56.38 -43.02 -1.89
N ASP A 375 56.27 -42.98 -0.56
CA ASP A 375 56.09 -41.77 0.28
C ASP A 375 54.83 -40.92 0.00
N LEU A 376 53.66 -41.48 0.33
CA LEU A 376 52.51 -40.70 0.82
C LEU A 376 52.47 -40.79 2.36
N ARG A 377 53.40 -40.10 3.01
CA ARG A 377 53.38 -39.93 4.47
C ARG A 377 52.40 -38.82 4.83
N ASP A 378 51.66 -39.06 5.91
CA ASP A 378 50.69 -38.18 6.55
C ASP A 378 49.38 -37.89 5.76
N PHE A 379 48.24 -38.14 6.43
CA PHE A 379 46.91 -37.73 5.98
C PHE A 379 46.39 -36.59 6.87
N SER A 380 45.98 -35.48 6.28
CA SER A 380 45.40 -34.33 6.99
C SER A 380 43.87 -34.31 6.90
N LEU A 381 43.19 -34.50 8.03
CA LEU A 381 41.74 -34.32 8.15
C LEU A 381 41.43 -32.83 8.36
N ARG A 382 40.76 -32.20 7.39
CA ARG A 382 40.31 -30.80 7.49
C ARG A 382 38.87 -30.73 7.97
N VAL A 383 38.62 -30.11 9.11
CA VAL A 383 37.27 -29.81 9.60
C VAL A 383 37.06 -28.30 9.52
N ARG A 384 36.16 -27.86 8.64
CA ARG A 384 35.75 -26.45 8.54
C ARG A 384 34.64 -26.19 9.55
N VAL A 385 34.78 -25.14 10.35
CA VAL A 385 33.79 -24.71 11.33
C VAL A 385 33.00 -23.55 10.73
N GLU A 386 32.00 -23.87 9.91
CA GLU A 386 31.21 -22.81 9.26
C GLU A 386 30.33 -22.05 10.26
N HIS A 387 30.39 -20.71 10.14
CA HIS A 387 29.65 -19.69 10.92
C HIS A 387 30.27 -19.20 12.23
N LEU A 388 31.41 -18.49 12.12
CA LEU A 388 31.76 -17.37 12.99
C LEU A 388 32.27 -16.18 12.13
N ILE A 389 31.71 -14.99 12.39
CA ILE A 389 32.10 -13.64 11.87
C ILE A 389 31.71 -13.29 10.40
N PRO A 390 31.16 -12.07 10.14
CA PRO A 390 30.78 -11.58 8.80
C PRO A 390 31.61 -10.38 8.29
N SER A 391 31.73 -10.21 6.96
CA SER A 391 31.61 -8.93 6.19
C SER A 391 32.27 -9.02 4.79
N ARG A 392 32.23 -7.93 4.01
CA ARG A 392 32.41 -7.92 2.54
C ARG A 392 33.87 -7.82 2.06
N GLU A 393 34.11 -8.53 0.94
CA GLU A 393 35.00 -8.21 -0.19
C GLU A 393 36.45 -7.75 0.05
N TYR A 394 37.40 -8.50 -0.56
CA TYR A 394 38.67 -7.93 -1.03
C TYR A 394 39.08 -8.51 -2.39
N ARG A 395 39.20 -7.65 -3.40
CA ARG A 395 40.21 -7.78 -4.46
C ARG A 395 41.46 -7.06 -3.94
N VAL A 396 42.66 -7.66 -4.02
CA VAL A 396 43.91 -7.03 -4.53
C VAL A 396 44.96 -8.12 -4.73
N LEU A 397 45.52 -8.21 -5.94
CA LEU A 397 46.94 -8.57 -6.16
C LEU A 397 47.53 -7.59 -7.19
N ARG A 398 48.85 -7.35 -7.11
CA ARG A 398 49.53 -6.16 -7.66
C ARG A 398 50.17 -6.35 -9.05
N ALA A 399 50.03 -5.29 -9.86
CA ALA A 399 51.07 -4.57 -10.63
C ALA A 399 51.84 -5.19 -11.82
N ALA A 400 52.20 -4.29 -12.75
CA ALA A 400 53.06 -4.42 -13.94
C ALA A 400 52.49 -5.30 -15.09
N SER A 401 52.59 -4.94 -16.39
CA SER A 401 53.36 -3.88 -17.08
C SER A 401 52.64 -3.44 -18.39
N HIS A 402 53.14 -2.38 -19.06
CA HIS A 402 52.59 -1.87 -20.34
C HIS A 402 52.68 -2.89 -21.50
N VAL A 403 51.65 -2.94 -22.35
CA VAL A 403 51.74 -2.82 -23.84
C VAL A 403 50.38 -2.33 -24.38
N ILE A 404 50.40 -1.35 -25.29
CA ILE A 404 49.24 -0.92 -26.09
C ILE A 404 49.02 -1.92 -27.23
N ARG A 405 47.84 -2.57 -27.33
CA ARG A 405 47.28 -3.16 -28.57
C ARG A 405 45.75 -3.16 -28.57
N ASP A 406 45.18 -3.12 -29.78
CA ASP A 406 43.77 -2.86 -30.12
C ASP A 406 42.74 -3.93 -29.65
N PRO A 407 41.43 -3.57 -29.59
CA PRO A 407 40.38 -4.47 -29.12
C PRO A 407 39.84 -5.42 -30.21
N PRO A 408 39.60 -6.71 -29.89
CA PRO A 408 38.85 -7.62 -30.77
C PRO A 408 37.36 -7.74 -30.41
N ALA A 409 36.54 -7.68 -31.46
CA ALA A 409 35.13 -8.06 -31.64
C ALA A 409 34.28 -8.63 -30.47
N LEU A 410 33.08 -8.07 -30.33
CA LEU A 410 31.95 -8.62 -29.58
C LEU A 410 31.35 -9.88 -30.24
N SER A 411 31.24 -10.97 -29.49
CA SER A 411 30.38 -12.11 -29.83
C SER A 411 28.92 -11.86 -29.41
N PRO A 412 27.91 -12.23 -30.23
CA PRO A 412 26.51 -12.03 -29.87
C PRO A 412 26.08 -13.02 -28.77
N ILE A 413 25.70 -12.50 -27.60
CA ILE A 413 25.11 -13.29 -26.53
C ILE A 413 23.69 -13.68 -26.93
N THR A 414 23.46 -14.97 -27.15
CA THR A 414 22.12 -15.55 -27.28
C THR A 414 21.40 -15.44 -25.94
N VAL A 415 20.41 -14.55 -25.86
CA VAL A 415 19.55 -14.42 -24.68
C VAL A 415 18.58 -15.59 -24.63
N SER A 416 18.98 -16.65 -23.92
CA SER A 416 18.02 -17.60 -23.35
C SER A 416 17.21 -16.86 -22.28
N PRO A 417 15.90 -17.14 -22.10
CA PRO A 417 15.10 -16.48 -21.08
C PRO A 417 15.56 -16.90 -19.68
N SER A 418 16.48 -16.12 -19.10
CA SER A 418 16.90 -16.29 -17.71
C SER A 418 15.71 -16.05 -16.80
N HIS A 419 15.38 -17.03 -15.96
CA HIS A 419 14.58 -16.77 -14.76
C HIS A 419 15.18 -15.56 -14.03
N PRO A 420 14.36 -14.61 -13.55
CA PRO A 420 14.87 -13.52 -12.74
C PRO A 420 15.57 -14.13 -11.52
N THR A 421 16.89 -13.95 -11.45
CA THR A 421 17.65 -14.32 -10.26
C THR A 421 17.06 -13.53 -9.10
N PRO A 422 16.76 -14.15 -7.94
CA PRO A 422 16.23 -13.41 -6.81
C PRO A 422 17.12 -12.22 -6.51
N ALA A 423 16.53 -11.02 -6.41
CA ALA A 423 17.26 -9.87 -5.90
C ALA A 423 17.87 -10.27 -4.54
N PRO A 424 19.16 -9.99 -4.28
CA PRO A 424 19.82 -10.48 -3.09
C PRO A 424 19.06 -10.01 -1.85
N MET A 425 18.58 -10.96 -1.04
CA MET A 425 17.85 -10.65 0.19
C MET A 425 18.66 -9.66 1.01
N HIS A 426 18.05 -8.53 1.40
CA HIS A 426 18.71 -7.56 2.26
C HIS A 426 18.88 -8.18 3.66
N VAL A 427 20.06 -8.79 3.89
CA VAL A 427 20.47 -9.31 5.19
C VAL A 427 20.40 -8.17 6.21
N PRO A 428 19.71 -8.35 7.35
CA PRO A 428 19.66 -7.36 8.42
C PRO A 428 21.05 -6.88 8.81
N LYS A 429 21.22 -5.56 8.86
CA LYS A 429 22.49 -4.93 9.25
C LYS A 429 22.59 -4.86 10.78
N PRO A 430 23.78 -5.02 11.38
CA PRO A 430 23.98 -4.66 12.77
C PRO A 430 23.89 -3.13 12.95
N ALA A 431 23.65 -2.68 14.17
CA ALA A 431 23.63 -1.27 14.56
C ALA A 431 24.50 -1.00 15.79
N ILE A 432 24.88 0.27 15.95
CA ILE A 432 25.36 0.83 17.21
C ILE A 432 24.27 1.77 17.73
N PHE A 433 23.83 1.52 18.95
CA PHE A 433 22.89 2.33 19.71
C PHE A 433 23.67 3.13 20.75
N PHE A 434 23.82 4.44 20.53
CA PHE A 434 24.49 5.33 21.46
C PHE A 434 23.48 5.99 22.39
N ASP A 435 23.74 6.01 23.70
CA ASP A 435 23.14 7.06 24.52
C ASP A 435 23.59 8.44 23.98
N ARG A 436 22.68 9.41 24.01
CA ARG A 436 23.01 10.77 23.58
C ARG A 436 23.80 11.50 24.66
N ASP A 437 23.20 11.57 25.83
CA ASP A 437 23.57 12.49 26.91
C ASP A 437 24.66 11.87 27.77
N ASP A 438 25.77 12.59 27.98
CA ASP A 438 27.02 12.11 28.60
C ASP A 438 27.70 10.87 27.98
N THR A 439 27.16 10.35 26.88
CA THR A 439 27.84 9.41 26.00
C THR A 439 28.37 10.08 24.74
N LEU A 440 27.50 10.61 23.86
CA LEU A 440 27.91 11.35 22.67
C LEU A 440 28.17 12.84 22.93
N ILE A 441 27.43 13.45 23.87
CA ILE A 441 27.51 14.88 24.17
C ILE A 441 27.75 15.15 25.65
N GLU A 442 28.34 16.29 25.99
CA GLU A 442 28.41 16.79 27.37
C GLU A 442 27.02 17.26 27.82
N CYS A 443 26.43 16.60 28.83
CA CYS A 443 25.07 16.92 29.30
C CYS A 443 25.04 17.33 30.78
N ASN A 444 25.46 16.47 31.72
CA ASN A 444 25.43 16.75 33.16
C ASN A 444 26.36 17.91 33.57
N SER A 445 27.41 18.19 32.79
CA SER A 445 28.28 19.37 32.98
C SER A 445 27.64 20.69 32.52
N VAL A 446 26.50 20.63 31.81
CA VAL A 446 25.83 21.78 31.16
C VAL A 446 24.38 21.96 31.63
N THR A 447 23.73 20.88 32.09
CA THR A 447 22.38 20.88 32.67
C THR A 447 22.35 20.02 33.95
N PRO A 448 22.02 20.57 35.14
CA PRO A 448 21.96 19.81 36.40
C PRO A 448 20.91 18.68 36.41
N ASP A 449 19.93 18.77 35.51
CA ASP A 449 18.79 17.86 35.41
C ASP A 449 19.01 16.65 34.48
N GLY A 450 20.14 16.60 33.76
CA GLY A 450 20.48 15.54 32.81
C GLY A 450 19.65 15.51 31.51
N ASP A 451 18.75 16.48 31.29
CA ASP A 451 17.89 16.57 30.10
C ASP A 451 18.23 17.84 29.28
N LEU A 452 18.84 17.69 28.11
CA LEU A 452 19.25 18.81 27.26
C LEU A 452 18.16 19.24 26.26
N GLY A 453 17.55 20.40 26.51
CA GLY A 453 16.55 21.03 25.64
C GLY A 453 17.01 22.24 24.83
N ASN A 454 18.29 22.64 24.88
CA ASN A 454 18.80 23.82 24.17
C ASN A 454 19.90 23.44 23.16
N PRO A 455 19.67 23.56 21.83
CA PRO A 455 20.65 23.16 20.83
C PRO A 455 21.96 23.96 20.88
N LYS A 456 21.95 25.18 21.41
CA LYS A 456 23.17 26.01 21.54
C LYS A 456 24.15 25.47 22.59
N LEU A 457 23.69 24.60 23.47
CA LEU A 457 24.49 23.99 24.55
C LEU A 457 25.09 22.64 24.17
N VAL A 458 24.75 22.11 22.98
CA VAL A 458 25.29 20.83 22.49
C VAL A 458 26.79 20.94 22.23
N LYS A 459 27.57 20.11 22.94
CA LYS A 459 28.99 19.88 22.70
C LYS A 459 29.24 18.39 22.59
N LEU A 460 29.88 17.94 21.51
CA LEU A 460 30.29 16.53 21.39
C LEU A 460 31.39 16.20 22.42
N LYS A 461 31.33 15.00 23.00
CA LYS A 461 32.46 14.47 23.78
C LYS A 461 33.67 14.20 22.86
N PRO A 462 34.90 14.28 23.37
CA PRO A 462 36.11 13.98 22.60
C PRO A 462 36.03 12.61 21.89
N GLY A 463 36.27 12.59 20.58
CA GLY A 463 36.23 11.38 19.75
C GLY A 463 34.84 10.90 19.34
N ALA A 464 33.75 11.59 19.67
CA ALA A 464 32.39 11.15 19.31
C ALA A 464 32.14 11.12 17.80
N ALA A 465 32.58 12.15 17.06
CA ALA A 465 32.48 12.19 15.61
C ALA A 465 33.31 11.07 14.95
N ASP A 466 34.57 10.90 15.37
CA ASP A 466 35.48 9.86 14.87
C ASP A 466 34.93 8.44 15.10
N ALA A 467 34.31 8.20 16.28
CA ALA A 467 33.68 6.94 16.63
C ALA A 467 32.49 6.63 15.71
N VAL A 468 31.56 7.58 15.57
CA VAL A 468 30.38 7.46 14.70
C VAL A 468 30.79 7.27 13.24
N GLU A 469 31.79 8.00 12.76
CA GLU A 469 32.33 7.82 11.40
C GLU A 469 32.93 6.42 11.20
N GLN A 470 33.84 5.98 12.08
CA GLN A 470 34.48 4.67 11.94
C GLN A 470 33.48 3.51 11.99
N LEU A 471 32.48 3.58 12.88
CA LEU A 471 31.45 2.54 13.01
C LEU A 471 30.46 2.56 11.84
N SER A 472 30.12 3.74 11.32
CA SER A 472 29.33 3.89 10.09
C SER A 472 30.06 3.31 8.87
N LEU A 473 31.36 3.60 8.73
CA LEU A 473 32.22 3.06 7.67
C LEU A 473 32.43 1.54 7.79
N ALA A 474 32.43 0.99 9.01
CA ALA A 474 32.41 -0.45 9.26
C ALA A 474 31.06 -1.13 8.92
N GLY A 475 30.06 -0.37 8.49
CA GLY A 475 28.80 -0.88 7.95
C GLY A 475 27.67 -1.04 8.96
N TYR A 476 27.85 -0.58 10.20
CA TYR A 476 26.79 -0.51 11.20
C TYR A 476 25.80 0.62 10.87
N ARG A 477 24.53 0.42 11.23
CA ARG A 477 23.57 1.53 11.38
C ARG A 477 23.88 2.32 12.65
N ILE A 478 23.73 3.65 12.61
CA ILE A 478 23.97 4.53 13.77
C ILE A 478 22.62 4.99 14.31
N VAL A 479 22.31 4.59 15.55
CA VAL A 479 21.09 5.00 16.25
C VAL A 479 21.47 5.74 17.52
N VAL A 480 20.81 6.85 17.79
CA VAL A 480 20.99 7.64 19.02
C VAL A 480 19.70 7.58 19.83
N PHE A 481 19.78 7.22 21.11
CA PHE A 481 18.61 7.06 21.99
C PHE A 481 18.80 7.71 23.36
N THR A 482 17.78 8.38 23.92
CA THR A 482 17.92 9.09 25.22
C THR A 482 16.61 9.15 26.05
N ASN A 483 16.72 9.24 27.37
CA ASN A 483 15.61 9.66 28.22
C ASN A 483 15.55 11.20 28.24
N GLN A 484 14.39 11.81 27.98
CA GLN A 484 14.20 13.28 27.98
C GLN A 484 13.06 13.65 28.92
N GLY A 485 13.28 13.46 30.23
CA GLY A 485 12.29 13.71 31.27
C GLY A 485 11.88 15.18 31.41
N GLY A 486 12.68 16.12 30.91
CA GLY A 486 12.43 17.55 30.92
C GLY A 486 11.15 17.96 30.20
N VAL A 487 10.75 17.20 29.17
CA VAL A 487 9.44 17.35 28.51
C VAL A 487 8.30 17.11 29.49
N ALA A 488 8.35 16.01 30.25
CA ALA A 488 7.37 15.72 31.29
C ALA A 488 7.46 16.65 32.51
N ARG A 489 8.62 17.23 32.79
CA ARG A 489 8.83 18.23 33.85
C ARG A 489 8.48 19.67 33.40
N GLY A 490 8.19 19.88 32.13
CA GLY A 490 7.88 21.19 31.54
C GLY A 490 9.07 22.14 31.38
N SER A 491 10.31 21.66 31.49
CA SER A 491 11.52 22.50 31.35
C SER A 491 11.91 22.81 29.89
N HIS A 492 11.39 22.03 28.94
CA HIS A 492 11.48 22.28 27.49
C HIS A 492 10.40 21.47 26.76
N ARG A 493 10.17 21.75 25.47
CA ARG A 493 9.14 21.08 24.66
C ARG A 493 9.77 19.99 23.79
N VAL A 494 8.92 19.10 23.28
CA VAL A 494 9.29 18.05 22.31
C VAL A 494 10.03 18.63 21.08
N VAL A 495 9.61 19.80 20.57
CA VAL A 495 10.26 20.48 19.44
C VAL A 495 11.69 20.93 19.74
N ASP A 496 11.99 21.23 21.00
CA ASP A 496 13.31 21.68 21.42
C ASP A 496 14.28 20.48 21.51
N VAL A 497 13.77 19.29 21.86
CA VAL A 497 14.51 18.01 21.79
C VAL A 497 14.85 17.64 20.33
N TYR A 498 13.94 17.85 19.38
CA TYR A 498 14.23 17.64 17.96
C TYR A 498 15.36 18.57 17.49
N ALA A 499 15.31 19.87 17.82
CA ALA A 499 16.36 20.81 17.47
C ALA A 499 17.74 20.44 18.07
N VAL A 500 17.76 19.88 19.28
CA VAL A 500 18.99 19.31 19.88
C VAL A 500 19.50 18.11 19.07
N ASN A 501 18.61 17.18 18.68
CA ASN A 501 18.99 16.01 17.89
C ASN A 501 19.51 16.40 16.49
N ASP A 502 18.90 17.38 15.83
CA ASP A 502 19.36 17.92 14.55
C ASP A 502 20.77 18.50 14.68
N ARG A 503 21.03 19.27 15.75
CA ARG A 503 22.37 19.83 16.04
C ARG A 503 23.40 18.73 16.35
N VAL A 504 23.00 17.66 17.05
CA VAL A 504 23.86 16.49 17.27
C VAL A 504 24.19 15.81 15.94
N ASN A 505 23.21 15.61 15.05
CA ASN A 505 23.46 14.99 13.74
C ASN A 505 24.38 15.86 12.87
N GLU A 506 24.17 17.18 12.84
CA GLU A 506 25.02 18.15 12.14
C GLU A 506 26.49 18.01 12.57
N LEU A 507 26.75 18.02 13.89
CA LEU A 507 28.10 17.88 14.45
C LEU A 507 28.72 16.49 14.23
N LEU A 508 27.90 15.44 14.05
CA LEU A 508 28.32 14.10 13.67
C LEU A 508 28.40 13.89 12.13
N GLY A 509 28.29 14.95 11.35
CA GLY A 509 28.42 14.91 9.88
C GLY A 509 27.24 14.27 9.14
N GLY A 510 26.03 14.29 9.72
CA GLY A 510 24.81 13.76 9.13
C GLY A 510 24.72 12.23 9.11
N ARG A 511 25.51 11.54 9.94
CA ARG A 511 25.70 10.08 9.90
C ARG A 511 24.71 9.25 10.75
N VAL A 512 23.79 9.89 11.48
CA VAL A 512 22.81 9.18 12.31
C VAL A 512 21.62 8.69 11.46
N ASP A 513 21.40 7.38 11.42
CA ASP A 513 20.28 6.75 10.70
C ASP A 513 18.93 6.96 11.41
N ALA A 514 18.91 7.04 12.75
CA ALA A 514 17.70 7.33 13.52
C ALA A 514 17.98 7.92 14.91
N PHE A 515 17.11 8.83 15.34
CA PHE A 515 16.99 9.25 16.74
C PHE A 515 15.78 8.59 17.41
N ARG A 516 15.90 8.33 18.71
CA ARG A 516 14.79 7.99 19.61
C ARG A 516 14.95 8.75 20.93
N PHE A 517 13.83 9.15 21.53
CA PHE A 517 13.85 9.70 22.87
C PHE A 517 12.57 9.37 23.62
N CYS A 518 12.67 9.28 24.94
CA CYS A 518 11.52 9.07 25.82
C CYS A 518 11.14 10.38 26.53
N PRO A 519 10.10 11.11 26.09
CA PRO A 519 9.61 12.32 26.76
C PRO A 519 8.88 12.06 28.09
N TRP A 520 8.48 10.80 28.36
CA TRP A 520 7.67 10.44 29.53
C TRP A 520 8.49 10.32 30.82
N HIS A 521 7.89 10.74 31.94
CA HIS A 521 8.46 10.61 33.29
C HIS A 521 7.36 10.35 34.32
N PRO A 522 7.46 9.34 35.22
CA PRO A 522 6.41 9.04 36.20
C PRO A 522 6.17 10.17 37.21
N LYS A 523 7.20 10.98 37.51
CA LYS A 523 7.11 12.19 38.34
C LYS A 523 7.01 13.47 37.49
N GLY A 524 6.33 13.42 36.35
CA GLY A 524 6.11 14.58 35.48
C GLY A 524 5.08 15.56 36.07
N THR A 525 5.19 16.83 35.68
CA THR A 525 4.22 17.90 35.97
C THR A 525 3.29 18.16 34.78
N VAL A 526 3.69 17.81 33.56
CA VAL A 526 2.88 17.92 32.35
C VAL A 526 2.07 16.64 32.17
N GLU A 527 0.77 16.71 32.42
CA GLU A 527 -0.17 15.59 32.53
C GLU A 527 -0.04 14.52 31.44
N CYS A 528 -0.01 14.90 30.16
CA CYS A 528 0.08 13.96 29.03
C CYS A 528 1.42 13.19 28.93
N TRP A 529 2.45 13.65 29.64
CA TRP A 529 3.78 13.01 29.70
C TRP A 529 4.09 12.40 31.09
N ALA A 530 3.24 12.64 32.10
CA ALA A 530 3.44 12.25 33.49
C ALA A 530 3.07 10.78 33.77
N ARG A 531 3.79 9.84 33.16
CA ARG A 531 3.57 8.39 33.32
C ARG A 531 4.84 7.55 33.18
N GLU A 532 4.79 6.31 33.65
CA GLU A 532 5.74 5.28 33.22
C GLU A 532 5.52 4.93 31.74
N HIS A 533 6.60 4.55 31.04
CA HIS A 533 6.53 4.21 29.62
C HIS A 533 7.63 3.22 29.22
N PRO A 534 7.36 2.18 28.40
CA PRO A 534 8.35 1.18 27.99
C PRO A 534 9.54 1.72 27.16
N TRP A 535 9.49 2.97 26.72
CA TRP A 535 10.64 3.64 26.08
C TRP A 535 11.62 4.25 27.09
N ARG A 536 11.25 4.38 28.37
CA ARG A 536 12.12 4.99 29.37
C ARG A 536 13.16 3.96 29.83
N LYS A 537 14.44 4.22 29.55
CA LYS A 537 15.56 3.40 30.03
C LYS A 537 15.46 3.27 31.56
N PRO A 538 15.56 2.06 32.15
CA PRO A 538 16.18 0.85 31.59
C PRO A 538 15.33 -0.02 30.66
N ALA A 539 14.08 0.33 30.35
CA ALA A 539 13.27 -0.48 29.43
C ALA A 539 13.78 -0.39 27.97
N PRO A 540 13.75 -1.49 27.19
CA PRO A 540 14.37 -1.59 25.87
C PRO A 540 13.57 -0.94 24.72
N GLY A 541 12.43 -0.29 24.99
CA GLY A 541 11.44 0.07 23.97
C GLY A 541 11.95 0.96 22.84
N MET A 542 12.88 1.88 23.11
CA MET A 542 13.51 2.71 22.06
C MET A 542 14.39 1.89 21.11
N ILE A 543 15.14 0.91 21.64
CA ILE A 543 16.03 0.04 20.86
C ILE A 543 15.19 -0.90 19.99
N LEU A 544 14.12 -1.49 20.56
CA LEU A 544 13.21 -2.38 19.84
C LEU A 544 12.44 -1.67 18.71
N ASP A 545 12.05 -0.41 18.91
CA ASP A 545 11.39 0.40 17.88
C ASP A 545 12.35 0.79 16.74
N ALA A 546 13.57 1.23 17.09
CA ALA A 546 14.62 1.52 16.11
C ALA A 546 15.02 0.26 15.32
N ALA A 547 15.12 -0.90 15.98
CA ALA A 547 15.47 -2.15 15.30
C ALA A 547 14.38 -2.62 14.34
N ARG A 548 13.10 -2.45 14.70
CA ARG A 548 11.94 -2.73 13.83
C ARG A 548 11.92 -1.82 12.61
N SER A 549 12.14 -0.53 12.80
CA SER A 549 12.08 0.46 11.71
C SER A 549 13.29 0.40 10.77
N LEU A 550 14.49 0.12 11.27
CA LEU A 550 15.73 0.06 10.46
C LEU A 550 16.13 -1.35 9.97
N ARG A 551 15.35 -2.40 10.31
CA ARG A 551 15.66 -3.82 10.03
C ARG A 551 17.04 -4.24 10.57
N VAL A 552 17.25 -4.03 11.87
CA VAL A 552 18.52 -4.29 12.55
C VAL A 552 18.62 -5.70 13.12
N ASP A 553 19.79 -6.31 13.00
CA ASP A 553 20.16 -7.55 13.68
C ASP A 553 20.66 -7.26 15.11
N LEU A 554 19.75 -7.33 16.09
CA LEU A 554 20.06 -7.05 17.50
C LEU A 554 21.19 -7.94 18.05
N SER A 555 21.24 -9.21 17.64
CA SER A 555 22.24 -10.18 18.10
C SER A 555 23.69 -9.84 17.70
N ARG A 556 23.85 -8.98 16.69
CA ARG A 556 25.14 -8.47 16.20
C ARG A 556 25.30 -6.97 16.42
N SER A 557 24.40 -6.37 17.20
CA SER A 557 24.37 -4.94 17.50
C SER A 557 24.92 -4.64 18.90
N TRP A 558 25.31 -3.38 19.09
CA TRP A 558 25.95 -2.90 20.31
C TRP A 558 25.20 -1.71 20.88
N VAL A 559 25.10 -1.64 22.21
CA VAL A 559 24.72 -0.43 22.95
C VAL A 559 25.96 0.15 23.63
N ILE A 560 26.13 1.47 23.53
CA ILE A 560 27.17 2.23 24.22
C ILE A 560 26.48 3.28 25.09
N GLY A 561 26.80 3.32 26.38
CA GLY A 561 26.22 4.26 27.34
C GLY A 561 27.15 4.53 28.53
N ASP A 562 26.90 5.61 29.27
CA ASP A 562 27.64 6.01 30.47
C ASP A 562 27.00 5.50 31.77
N ALA A 563 25.76 4.98 31.71
CA ALA A 563 25.06 4.48 32.89
C ALA A 563 24.53 3.04 32.72
N GLU A 564 24.40 2.33 33.83
CA GLU A 564 23.85 0.97 33.88
C GLU A 564 22.47 0.84 33.23
N ARG A 565 21.63 1.88 33.29
CA ARG A 565 20.30 1.92 32.65
C ARG A 565 20.37 1.70 31.13
N ASP A 566 21.48 2.06 30.50
CA ASP A 566 21.69 1.98 29.06
C ASP A 566 22.11 0.54 28.68
N CYS A 567 23.06 -0.01 29.43
CA CYS A 567 23.45 -1.41 29.34
C CYS A 567 22.31 -2.38 29.70
N HIS A 568 21.43 -2.02 30.65
CA HIS A 568 20.24 -2.80 30.96
C HIS A 568 19.27 -2.82 29.77
N ALA A 569 18.97 -1.66 29.19
CA ALA A 569 18.13 -1.56 27.99
C ALA A 569 18.73 -2.34 26.80
N GLY A 570 20.05 -2.36 26.66
CA GLY A 570 20.75 -3.14 25.64
C GLY A 570 20.67 -4.65 25.82
N ARG A 571 20.90 -5.14 27.05
CA ARG A 571 20.83 -6.58 27.36
C ARG A 571 19.40 -7.11 27.23
N GLU A 572 18.40 -6.36 27.70
CA GLU A 572 16.97 -6.70 27.50
C GLU A 572 16.55 -6.66 26.02
N ALA A 573 17.23 -5.86 25.18
CA ALA A 573 17.04 -5.86 23.73
C ALA A 573 17.86 -6.95 23.00
N GLY A 574 18.72 -7.71 23.69
CA GLY A 574 19.59 -8.73 23.10
C GLY A 574 20.82 -8.19 22.34
N CYS A 575 21.25 -6.97 22.64
CA CYS A 575 22.51 -6.39 22.14
C CYS A 575 23.68 -6.67 23.09
N SER A 576 24.91 -6.64 22.57
CA SER A 576 26.12 -6.53 23.41
C SER A 576 26.28 -5.11 23.97
N THR A 577 26.81 -4.96 25.17
CA THR A 577 26.83 -3.65 25.87
C THR A 577 28.22 -3.18 26.25
N ILE A 578 28.49 -1.88 26.08
CA ILE A 578 29.71 -1.21 26.50
C ILE A 578 29.37 -0.05 27.42
N LEU A 579 29.81 -0.14 28.68
CA LEU A 579 29.79 0.99 29.61
C LEU A 579 31.04 1.86 29.39
N ILE A 580 30.86 3.18 29.29
CA ILE A 580 31.97 4.15 29.19
C ILE A 580 32.10 5.03 30.43
N GLY A 581 33.31 5.16 30.97
CA GLY A 581 33.59 6.02 32.12
C GLY A 581 34.87 5.66 32.86
N ASP A 582 35.24 6.47 33.87
CA ASP A 582 36.42 6.23 34.71
C ASP A 582 36.15 5.33 35.93
N ASP A 583 34.91 5.29 36.46
CA ASP A 583 34.51 4.40 37.56
C ASP A 583 33.71 3.20 37.04
N LEU A 584 34.43 2.12 36.72
CA LEU A 584 33.91 0.96 36.00
C LEU A 584 33.42 -0.17 36.92
N ALA A 585 32.90 0.16 38.11
CA ALA A 585 32.40 -0.81 39.08
C ALA A 585 31.12 -1.57 38.64
N MET A 586 30.33 -1.02 37.70
CA MET A 586 28.99 -1.51 37.36
C MET A 586 28.96 -2.70 36.39
N ASP A 587 27.83 -3.39 36.27
CA ASP A 587 27.67 -4.61 35.46
C ASP A 587 27.31 -4.32 33.98
N ALA A 588 28.21 -4.69 33.06
CA ALA A 588 28.07 -4.55 31.61
C ALA A 588 28.99 -5.58 30.90
N ASP A 589 28.65 -5.99 29.67
CA ASP A 589 29.38 -7.06 28.97
C ASP A 589 30.84 -6.66 28.66
N TYR A 590 31.04 -5.38 28.33
CA TYR A 590 32.34 -4.76 28.10
C TYR A 590 32.40 -3.38 28.74
N LYS A 591 33.62 -2.90 28.97
CA LYS A 591 33.88 -1.59 29.58
C LYS A 591 35.00 -0.88 28.84
N ALA A 592 34.85 0.41 28.63
CA ALA A 592 35.87 1.26 28.02
C ALA A 592 36.00 2.59 28.79
N LYS A 593 37.15 3.24 28.69
CA LYS A 593 37.35 4.56 29.30
C LYS A 593 36.58 5.65 28.55
N ASP A 594 36.52 5.55 27.23
CA ASP A 594 35.96 6.56 26.33
C ASP A 594 35.38 5.92 25.04
N LEU A 595 34.77 6.74 24.18
CA LEU A 595 34.21 6.30 22.90
C LEU A 595 35.28 5.74 21.94
N LYS A 596 36.54 6.18 22.05
CA LYS A 596 37.65 5.63 21.27
C LYS A 596 37.93 4.19 21.70
N GLY A 597 37.96 3.91 22.99
CA GLY A 597 38.05 2.56 23.56
C GLY A 597 36.86 1.68 23.18
N ALA A 598 35.64 2.20 23.24
CA ALA A 598 34.44 1.46 22.82
C ALA A 598 34.49 1.08 21.33
N THR A 599 34.83 2.04 20.46
CA THR A 599 35.03 1.81 19.01
C THR A 599 36.13 0.78 18.76
N THR A 600 37.21 0.86 19.52
CA THR A 600 38.36 -0.06 19.45
C THR A 600 37.95 -1.50 19.80
N ILE A 601 37.12 -1.71 20.84
CA ILE A 601 36.53 -3.01 21.19
C ILE A 601 35.64 -3.54 20.06
N ILE A 602 34.70 -2.72 19.55
CA ILE A 602 33.72 -3.15 18.52
C ILE A 602 34.41 -3.52 17.21
N LEU A 603 35.45 -2.77 16.82
CA LEU A 603 36.23 -3.03 15.60
C LEU A 603 37.35 -4.07 15.80
N GLY A 604 37.41 -4.75 16.94
CA GLY A 604 38.35 -5.83 17.21
C GLY A 604 39.81 -5.40 17.21
N LYS A 605 40.13 -4.21 17.72
CA LYS A 605 41.50 -3.68 17.86
C LYS A 605 41.83 -3.44 19.33
N ASP A 606 43.11 -3.38 19.68
CA ASP A 606 43.60 -3.00 21.00
C ASP A 606 43.82 -1.48 21.06
N GLN A 607 44.03 -0.93 22.26
CA GLN A 607 44.22 0.51 22.46
C GLN A 607 45.49 1.08 21.77
N ARG A 608 46.31 0.23 21.14
CA ARG A 608 47.50 0.60 20.36
C ARG A 608 47.34 0.38 18.86
N GLY A 609 46.14 0.01 18.38
CA GLY A 609 45.81 -0.15 16.97
C GLY A 609 46.11 -1.52 16.37
N THR A 610 46.51 -2.50 17.18
CA THR A 610 46.75 -3.89 16.77
C THR A 610 45.41 -4.64 16.78
N PRO A 611 45.09 -5.53 15.82
CA PRO A 611 43.92 -6.40 15.96
C PRO A 611 43.97 -7.23 17.26
N LEU A 612 42.90 -7.21 18.06
CA LEU A 612 42.76 -8.03 19.27
C LEU A 612 42.64 -9.50 18.87
N LYS A 613 43.76 -10.22 18.87
CA LYS A 613 43.78 -11.64 18.54
C LYS A 613 43.03 -12.48 19.59
N HIS A 614 42.30 -13.47 19.08
CA HIS A 614 41.66 -14.58 19.81
C HIS A 614 42.67 -15.55 20.47
N ALA A 615 43.59 -15.05 21.31
CA ALA A 615 44.67 -15.84 21.90
C ALA A 615 44.16 -17.07 22.67
N GLY A 616 43.13 -16.89 23.50
CA GLY A 616 42.60 -17.98 24.34
C GLY A 616 41.80 -19.07 23.61
N VAL A 617 41.33 -18.84 22.37
CA VAL A 617 40.55 -19.86 21.64
C VAL A 617 41.47 -20.84 20.93
N ARG A 618 42.55 -20.35 20.30
CA ARG A 618 43.48 -21.19 19.53
C ARG A 618 44.18 -22.22 20.41
N GLU A 619 44.75 -21.80 21.54
CA GLU A 619 45.43 -22.69 22.49
C GLU A 619 44.46 -23.69 23.13
N MET A 620 43.24 -23.27 23.47
CA MET A 620 42.20 -24.14 24.05
C MET A 620 41.69 -25.21 23.06
N VAL A 621 41.54 -24.85 21.77
CA VAL A 621 41.14 -25.78 20.71
C VAL A 621 42.25 -26.79 20.41
N VAL A 622 43.51 -26.34 20.34
CA VAL A 622 44.68 -27.22 20.15
C VAL A 622 44.82 -28.19 21.34
N SER A 623 44.73 -27.68 22.59
CA SER A 623 44.76 -28.50 23.80
C SER A 623 43.63 -29.54 23.85
N SER A 624 42.41 -29.15 23.47
CA SER A 624 41.26 -30.06 23.42
C SER A 624 41.41 -31.14 22.34
N ALA A 625 41.99 -30.80 21.18
CA ALA A 625 42.27 -31.76 20.11
C ALA A 625 43.30 -32.82 20.54
N HIS A 626 44.39 -32.41 21.20
CA HIS A 626 45.37 -33.34 21.77
C HIS A 626 44.74 -34.27 22.82
N ALA A 627 43.96 -33.72 23.77
CA ALA A 627 43.29 -34.52 24.80
C ALA A 627 42.27 -35.52 24.22
N ILE A 628 41.62 -35.20 23.10
CA ILE A 628 40.68 -36.10 22.43
C ILE A 628 41.43 -37.22 21.68
N ALA A 629 42.56 -36.92 21.03
CA ALA A 629 43.35 -37.94 20.35
C ALA A 629 44.00 -38.93 21.32
N GLU A 630 44.60 -38.43 22.40
CA GLU A 630 45.21 -39.24 23.47
C GLU A 630 44.18 -40.22 24.06
N ARG A 631 42.96 -39.74 24.34
CA ARG A 631 41.88 -40.54 24.91
C ARG A 631 41.29 -41.60 23.97
N ASN A 632 41.62 -41.54 22.68
CA ASN A 632 41.18 -42.50 21.65
C ASN A 632 42.35 -43.29 21.03
N GLY A 633 43.56 -43.20 21.59
CA GLY A 633 44.74 -43.94 21.09
C GLY A 633 45.27 -43.46 19.73
N LEU A 634 45.00 -42.21 19.36
CA LEU A 634 45.42 -41.63 18.08
C LEU A 634 46.70 -40.82 18.23
N ALA A 635 47.65 -41.06 17.33
CA ALA A 635 48.94 -40.38 17.32
C ALA A 635 48.89 -39.21 16.31
N LEU A 636 48.74 -37.99 16.83
CA LEU A 636 48.72 -36.76 16.03
C LEU A 636 50.14 -36.35 15.63
N ALA A 637 50.36 -36.18 14.32
CA ALA A 637 51.59 -35.62 13.75
C ALA A 637 51.61 -34.09 13.81
N SER A 638 50.46 -33.43 13.58
CA SER A 638 50.29 -31.98 13.79
C SER A 638 48.84 -31.59 14.11
N VAL A 639 48.66 -30.43 14.75
CA VAL A 639 47.36 -29.80 15.00
C VAL A 639 47.47 -28.32 14.62
N ASP A 640 46.87 -27.95 13.50
CA ASP A 640 46.89 -26.58 12.99
C ASP A 640 45.49 -25.95 13.08
N ALA A 641 45.37 -24.90 13.88
CA ALA A 641 44.16 -24.12 14.02
C ALA A 641 44.30 -22.75 13.34
N GLU A 642 43.30 -22.37 12.55
CA GLU A 642 43.08 -21.05 11.93
C GLU A 642 41.75 -20.49 12.47
N ASP A 643 41.41 -19.23 12.16
CA ASP A 643 40.27 -18.55 12.78
C ASP A 643 38.88 -19.19 12.47
N ASP A 644 38.76 -20.00 11.40
CA ASP A 644 37.55 -20.74 11.00
C ASP A 644 37.74 -22.26 10.80
N ARG A 645 38.94 -22.80 11.06
CA ARG A 645 39.33 -24.16 10.64
C ARG A 645 40.28 -24.84 11.62
N VAL A 646 40.11 -26.15 11.81
CA VAL A 646 41.08 -27.00 12.50
C VAL A 646 41.49 -28.14 11.57
N THR A 647 42.79 -28.35 11.43
CA THR A 647 43.41 -29.41 10.65
C THR A 647 44.14 -30.35 11.59
N LEU A 648 43.80 -31.64 11.54
CA LEU A 648 44.46 -32.69 12.31
C LEU A 648 45.23 -33.59 11.36
N THR A 649 46.53 -33.75 11.58
CA THR A 649 47.38 -34.66 10.81
C THR A 649 47.68 -35.88 11.65
N LEU A 650 47.46 -37.08 11.12
CA LEU A 650 47.66 -38.36 11.82
C LEU A 650 48.85 -39.13 11.23
N HIS A 651 49.58 -39.84 12.09
CA HIS A 651 50.64 -40.73 11.65
C HIS A 651 50.12 -41.95 10.86
N GLU A 652 51.00 -42.50 10.04
CA GLU A 652 50.71 -43.56 9.07
C GLU A 652 50.13 -44.84 9.72
N GLY A 653 49.09 -45.42 9.10
CA GLY A 653 48.49 -46.70 9.51
C GLY A 653 47.16 -46.65 10.29
N GLN A 654 46.64 -45.47 10.66
CA GLN A 654 45.42 -45.36 11.50
C GLN A 654 44.07 -45.27 10.71
N VAL A 655 44.03 -45.59 9.41
CA VAL A 655 42.86 -45.37 8.52
C VAL A 655 41.76 -46.45 8.63
N ALA A 656 41.41 -46.85 9.86
CA ALA A 656 40.35 -47.85 10.12
C ALA A 656 39.17 -47.31 10.96
N ALA A 657 39.18 -46.02 11.35
CA ALA A 657 38.20 -45.43 12.26
C ALA A 657 37.36 -44.30 11.62
N LEU A 658 36.46 -44.66 10.71
CA LEU A 658 35.37 -43.79 10.24
C LEU A 658 34.32 -43.59 11.37
N GLY A 659 34.70 -42.83 12.40
CA GLY A 659 33.86 -42.52 13.56
C GLY A 659 34.21 -41.21 14.29
N LEU A 660 35.35 -40.59 14.01
CA LEU A 660 35.84 -39.44 14.78
C LEU A 660 34.97 -38.18 14.70
N ALA A 661 34.33 -37.93 13.56
CA ALA A 661 33.47 -36.76 13.36
C ALA A 661 32.20 -36.80 14.23
N SER A 662 31.66 -38.00 14.49
CA SER A 662 30.53 -38.22 15.39
C SER A 662 30.92 -38.02 16.86
N GLU A 663 32.10 -38.50 17.27
CA GLU A 663 32.55 -38.41 18.66
C GLU A 663 32.91 -36.97 19.05
N LEU A 664 33.64 -36.25 18.19
CA LEU A 664 33.91 -34.81 18.36
C LEU A 664 32.63 -34.00 18.54
N ARG A 665 31.63 -34.23 17.68
CA ARG A 665 30.31 -33.57 17.74
C ARG A 665 29.59 -33.83 19.06
N ARG A 666 29.71 -35.04 19.60
CA ARG A 666 29.07 -35.47 20.86
C ARG A 666 29.76 -34.86 22.09
N VAL A 667 31.08 -34.72 22.06
CA VAL A 667 31.88 -34.10 23.13
C VAL A 667 31.66 -32.58 23.19
N THR A 668 31.64 -31.88 22.04
CA THR A 668 31.34 -30.43 22.00
C THR A 668 29.94 -30.14 22.54
N ASP A 669 28.95 -30.97 22.20
CA ASP A 669 27.58 -30.86 22.70
C ASP A 669 27.46 -31.09 24.21
N ALA A 670 28.21 -32.04 24.77
CA ALA A 670 28.19 -32.35 26.18
C ALA A 670 28.81 -31.22 27.02
N TRP A 671 29.90 -30.62 26.54
CA TRP A 671 30.54 -29.47 27.19
C TRP A 671 29.67 -28.21 27.12
N TYR A 672 29.07 -27.92 25.96
CA TYR A 672 28.17 -26.77 25.79
C TYR A 672 26.96 -26.84 26.73
N ARG A 673 26.31 -28.02 26.83
CA ARG A 673 25.22 -28.27 27.79
C ARG A 673 25.68 -28.07 29.25
N LYS A 674 26.89 -28.50 29.60
CA LYS A 674 27.45 -28.38 30.95
C LYS A 674 27.81 -26.94 31.34
N LYS A 675 28.19 -26.08 30.37
CA LYS A 675 28.59 -24.69 30.62
C LYS A 675 27.44 -23.69 30.50
N TYR A 676 26.43 -23.96 29.65
CA TYR A 676 25.37 -22.99 29.30
C TYR A 676 23.93 -23.48 29.52
N GLY A 677 23.70 -24.72 29.98
CA GLY A 677 22.36 -25.16 30.43
C GLY A 677 21.36 -25.55 29.33
N GLY A 678 21.82 -26.17 28.23
CA GLY A 678 20.99 -26.59 27.09
C GLY A 678 20.83 -25.50 26.02
N THR A 679 20.69 -25.76 24.73
CA THR A 679 20.48 -27.02 23.97
C THR A 679 21.69 -27.31 23.06
N SER A 680 21.73 -28.43 22.32
CA SER A 680 22.83 -28.81 21.41
C SER A 680 23.02 -27.89 20.21
N LEU A 681 24.26 -27.82 19.71
CA LEU A 681 24.66 -26.90 18.62
C LEU A 681 24.12 -27.32 17.23
N TRP A 682 23.62 -28.56 17.07
CA TRP A 682 23.28 -29.14 15.77
C TRP A 682 22.00 -30.00 15.78
N GLY A 683 20.81 -29.43 15.55
CA GLY A 683 19.63 -30.24 15.19
C GLY A 683 18.24 -29.67 15.51
N MET A 684 17.55 -29.26 14.45
CA MET A 684 16.16 -28.76 14.32
C MET A 684 15.03 -29.40 15.17
N VAL A 685 13.99 -28.57 15.41
CA VAL A 685 12.54 -28.91 15.51
C VAL A 685 12.14 -30.05 16.46
N ALA A 686 11.94 -29.72 17.75
CA ALA A 686 10.82 -30.17 18.58
C ALA A 686 10.84 -29.46 19.96
N THR A 687 9.68 -29.03 20.46
CA THR A 687 9.51 -28.46 21.82
C THR A 687 9.75 -29.49 22.93
N PRO A 688 10.13 -29.03 24.13
CA PRO A 688 9.43 -29.52 25.32
C PRO A 688 8.96 -28.42 26.29
N VAL A 689 7.84 -28.76 26.94
CA VAL A 689 7.07 -27.98 27.94
C VAL A 689 7.75 -27.96 29.31
N THR A 690 7.65 -26.83 30.02
CA THR A 690 7.54 -26.80 31.50
C THR A 690 6.22 -26.14 31.93
N ARG A 691 5.74 -26.45 33.14
CA ARG A 691 4.30 -26.49 33.49
C ARG A 691 3.68 -25.16 33.96
N ARG A 692 2.35 -25.07 33.77
CA ARG A 692 1.39 -24.07 34.32
C ARG A 692 1.40 -23.99 35.85
N PRO A 693 0.93 -22.87 36.44
CA PRO A 693 -0.50 -22.66 36.76
C PRO A 693 -1.07 -21.37 36.13
N ALA A 694 -2.38 -21.15 35.93
CA ALA A 694 -3.58 -22.00 36.00
C ALA A 694 -4.54 -21.61 34.85
N GLN A 695 -5.55 -22.43 34.54
CA GLN A 695 -6.55 -22.13 33.50
C GLN A 695 -7.75 -21.36 34.08
N PRO A 696 -8.48 -20.64 33.21
CA PRO A 696 -9.81 -21.13 32.83
C PRO A 696 -10.05 -21.15 31.30
N GLY A 697 -10.85 -22.11 30.81
CA GLY A 697 -11.66 -21.89 29.60
C GLY A 697 -11.23 -22.49 28.24
N GLY A 698 -11.07 -23.82 28.16
CA GLY A 698 -11.51 -24.65 27.02
C GLY A 698 -11.20 -24.29 25.54
N ALA A 699 -10.15 -24.92 24.97
CA ALA A 699 -10.14 -25.54 23.62
C ALA A 699 -8.89 -26.42 23.49
N GLY A 700 -9.02 -27.66 22.96
CA GLY A 700 -7.89 -28.59 22.81
C GLY A 700 -6.97 -28.26 21.61
N PRO A 701 -5.71 -28.75 21.61
CA PRO A 701 -4.81 -28.58 20.47
C PRO A 701 -5.33 -29.34 19.24
N ARG A 702 -5.45 -28.65 18.11
CA ARG A 702 -5.81 -29.24 16.81
C ARG A 702 -4.60 -29.94 16.18
N PRO A 703 -4.79 -30.96 15.32
CA PRO A 703 -3.70 -31.62 14.61
C PRO A 703 -2.91 -30.63 13.72
N THR A 704 -1.62 -30.88 13.59
CA THR A 704 -0.72 -30.11 12.73
C THR A 704 -1.10 -30.25 11.26
N ARG A 705 -1.27 -29.12 10.58
CA ARG A 705 -1.55 -29.06 9.15
C ARG A 705 -0.26 -29.23 8.36
N ARG A 706 -0.36 -29.81 7.17
CA ARG A 706 0.72 -29.74 6.17
C ARG A 706 0.81 -28.30 5.64
N LYS A 707 2.01 -27.84 5.28
CA LYS A 707 2.17 -26.58 4.54
C LYS A 707 1.34 -26.63 3.24
N PRO A 708 0.54 -25.61 2.90
CA PRO A 708 -0.27 -25.63 1.69
C PRO A 708 0.62 -25.55 0.45
N SER A 709 0.46 -26.46 -0.50
CA SER A 709 1.16 -26.42 -1.80
C SER A 709 0.60 -25.31 -2.68
N ARG A 710 -0.69 -25.00 -2.52
CA ARG A 710 -1.41 -23.96 -3.30
C ARG A 710 -2.29 -23.12 -2.37
N LEU A 711 -1.86 -21.89 -2.08
CA LEU A 711 -2.53 -20.93 -1.20
C LEU A 711 -3.22 -19.83 -2.03
N LEU A 712 -4.47 -19.49 -1.70
CA LEU A 712 -5.13 -18.27 -2.18
C LEU A 712 -5.21 -17.23 -1.05
N VAL A 713 -4.69 -16.03 -1.27
CA VAL A 713 -4.89 -14.91 -0.33
C VAL A 713 -5.97 -13.98 -0.89
N VAL A 714 -7.06 -13.78 -0.16
CA VAL A 714 -8.07 -12.79 -0.55
C VAL A 714 -7.70 -11.44 0.05
N LEU A 715 -7.33 -10.50 -0.82
CA LEU A 715 -6.79 -9.20 -0.44
C LEU A 715 -7.89 -8.22 -0.02
N PRO A 716 -7.56 -7.25 0.85
CA PRO A 716 -8.44 -6.12 1.12
C PRO A 716 -8.83 -5.34 -0.13
N SER A 717 -9.93 -4.59 -0.01
CA SER A 717 -10.57 -3.91 -1.15
C SER A 717 -10.28 -2.41 -1.24
N TRP A 718 -9.68 -1.84 -0.19
CA TRP A 718 -9.28 -0.43 -0.11
C TRP A 718 -7.76 -0.30 -0.22
N VAL A 719 -7.28 0.84 -0.74
CA VAL A 719 -5.84 1.08 -0.96
C VAL A 719 -5.08 0.99 0.36
N GLY A 720 -5.48 1.75 1.38
CA GLY A 720 -4.82 1.74 2.70
C GLY A 720 -4.77 0.34 3.33
N ASP A 721 -5.88 -0.39 3.34
CA ASP A 721 -5.92 -1.78 3.83
C ASP A 721 -4.96 -2.71 3.07
N ALA A 722 -4.85 -2.55 1.74
CA ALA A 722 -3.95 -3.36 0.92
C ALA A 722 -2.48 -3.03 1.19
N VAL A 723 -2.13 -1.76 1.45
CA VAL A 723 -0.79 -1.36 1.92
C VAL A 723 -0.50 -1.95 3.31
N MET A 724 -1.46 -1.84 4.24
CA MET A 724 -1.37 -2.40 5.60
C MET A 724 -1.29 -3.94 5.61
N ALA A 725 -1.74 -4.62 4.55
CA ALA A 725 -1.58 -6.05 4.38
C ALA A 725 -0.17 -6.47 3.90
N THR A 726 0.63 -5.59 3.28
CA THR A 726 1.94 -5.98 2.70
C THR A 726 2.92 -6.69 3.66
N PRO A 727 3.01 -6.36 4.96
CA PRO A 727 3.84 -7.13 5.91
C PRO A 727 3.40 -8.60 6.03
N THR A 728 2.09 -8.85 5.99
CA THR A 728 1.47 -10.18 6.03
C THR A 728 1.80 -10.95 4.75
N LEU A 729 1.67 -10.30 3.60
CA LEU A 729 1.94 -10.90 2.28
C LEU A 729 3.41 -11.31 2.13
N ARG A 730 4.34 -10.45 2.56
CA ARG A 730 5.77 -10.74 2.59
C ARG A 730 6.10 -11.96 3.45
N VAL A 731 5.60 -11.99 4.70
CA VAL A 731 5.88 -13.10 5.63
C VAL A 731 5.28 -14.43 5.15
N LEU A 732 4.11 -14.42 4.51
CA LEU A 732 3.57 -15.62 3.88
C LEU A 732 4.50 -16.18 2.79
N ARG A 733 5.08 -15.31 1.94
CA ARG A 733 6.04 -15.72 0.91
C ARG A 733 7.37 -16.22 1.52
N GLU A 734 7.87 -15.55 2.56
CA GLU A 734 9.12 -15.92 3.24
C GLU A 734 9.04 -17.29 3.94
N TYR A 735 7.93 -17.60 4.60
CA TYR A 735 7.79 -18.82 5.41
C TYR A 735 7.17 -20.02 4.65
N LEU A 736 6.61 -19.78 3.46
CA LEU A 736 6.10 -20.80 2.54
C LEU A 736 6.91 -20.84 1.20
N PRO A 737 8.25 -20.97 1.24
CA PRO A 737 9.05 -21.06 0.03
C PRO A 737 8.69 -22.35 -0.73
N GLY A 738 8.43 -22.21 -2.04
CA GLY A 738 7.98 -23.31 -2.91
C GLY A 738 6.46 -23.56 -2.93
N SER A 739 5.67 -22.87 -2.10
CA SER A 739 4.21 -22.86 -2.23
C SER A 739 3.78 -21.92 -3.35
N PHE A 740 2.80 -22.33 -4.17
CA PHE A 740 2.16 -21.46 -5.16
C PHE A 740 1.14 -20.57 -4.45
N ILE A 741 1.43 -19.28 -4.32
CA ILE A 741 0.56 -18.29 -3.68
C ILE A 741 -0.12 -17.46 -4.76
N GLY A 742 -1.42 -17.67 -4.95
CA GLY A 742 -2.27 -16.76 -5.70
C GLY A 742 -2.90 -15.71 -4.80
N ALA A 743 -3.30 -14.57 -5.37
CA ALA A 743 -4.13 -13.59 -4.69
C ALA A 743 -5.44 -13.31 -5.46
N LEU A 744 -6.50 -12.96 -4.72
CA LEU A 744 -7.75 -12.43 -5.26
C LEU A 744 -7.88 -10.96 -4.85
N ALA A 745 -7.89 -10.07 -5.84
CA ALA A 745 -7.89 -8.62 -5.69
C ALA A 745 -9.04 -7.95 -6.43
N ARG A 746 -9.41 -6.73 -6.00
CA ARG A 746 -10.25 -5.84 -6.81
C ARG A 746 -9.38 -5.05 -7.80
N PRO A 747 -9.91 -4.70 -9.00
CA PRO A 747 -9.27 -3.75 -9.91
C PRO A 747 -8.87 -2.45 -9.19
N GLY A 748 -7.61 -2.05 -9.39
CA GLY A 748 -6.91 -0.94 -8.75
C GLY A 748 -5.87 -1.41 -7.71
N ILE A 749 -6.14 -2.50 -6.98
CA ILE A 749 -5.21 -3.06 -5.98
C ILE A 749 -4.06 -3.82 -6.68
N ASP A 750 -4.27 -4.24 -7.91
CA ASP A 750 -3.27 -4.88 -8.77
C ASP A 750 -2.15 -3.93 -9.19
N GLU A 751 -2.46 -2.71 -9.61
CA GLU A 751 -1.43 -1.68 -9.88
C GLU A 751 -0.61 -1.36 -8.63
N LEU A 752 -1.27 -1.25 -7.48
CA LEU A 752 -0.63 -0.98 -6.19
C LEU A 752 0.45 -2.03 -5.86
N LEU A 753 0.13 -3.32 -6.03
CA LEU A 753 1.02 -4.44 -5.70
C LEU A 753 1.87 -4.95 -6.88
N THR A 754 1.77 -4.31 -8.05
CA THR A 754 2.59 -4.62 -9.22
C THR A 754 4.08 -4.44 -8.90
N GLY A 755 4.91 -5.40 -9.34
CA GLY A 755 6.34 -5.46 -9.03
C GLY A 755 6.70 -6.21 -7.74
N THR A 756 5.73 -6.54 -6.87
CA THR A 756 6.00 -7.34 -5.68
C THR A 756 6.18 -8.83 -6.04
N SER A 757 7.05 -9.53 -5.32
CA SER A 757 7.27 -10.99 -5.48
C SER A 757 6.39 -11.85 -4.55
N TYR A 758 5.31 -11.28 -4.00
CA TYR A 758 4.49 -11.98 -3.01
C TYR A 758 3.62 -13.08 -3.64
N PHE A 759 3.24 -12.94 -4.90
CA PHE A 759 2.30 -13.82 -5.59
C PHE A 759 2.89 -14.42 -6.86
N ASP A 760 2.55 -15.67 -7.14
CA ASP A 760 2.81 -16.34 -8.43
C ASP A 760 1.70 -16.02 -9.45
N GLU A 761 0.53 -15.58 -8.97
CA GLU A 761 -0.63 -15.22 -9.79
C GLU A 761 -1.55 -14.23 -9.07
N LEU A 762 -2.10 -13.25 -9.80
CA LEU A 762 -3.06 -12.29 -9.28
C LEU A 762 -4.38 -12.36 -10.06
N HIS A 763 -5.46 -12.76 -9.39
CA HIS A 763 -6.82 -12.78 -9.91
C HIS A 763 -7.48 -11.42 -9.65
N VAL A 764 -7.74 -10.65 -10.70
CA VAL A 764 -8.34 -9.32 -10.61
C VAL A 764 -9.79 -9.37 -11.12
N ASP A 765 -10.77 -9.24 -10.23
CA ASP A 765 -12.19 -9.25 -10.59
C ASP A 765 -13.05 -8.50 -9.55
N ARG A 766 -14.28 -8.13 -9.90
CA ARG A 766 -15.31 -7.68 -8.95
C ARG A 766 -16.51 -8.62 -9.04
N ALA A 767 -16.91 -9.18 -7.90
CA ALA A 767 -18.20 -9.84 -7.78
C ALA A 767 -19.30 -8.77 -7.75
N VAL A 768 -19.87 -8.49 -8.92
CA VAL A 768 -21.02 -7.60 -9.13
C VAL A 768 -22.26 -8.46 -9.46
N GLY A 769 -23.43 -8.04 -9.01
CA GLY A 769 -24.69 -8.77 -9.16
C GLY A 769 -24.76 -10.10 -8.39
N VAL A 770 -25.95 -10.70 -8.35
CA VAL A 770 -26.24 -11.96 -7.61
C VAL A 770 -25.37 -13.13 -8.10
N MET A 771 -25.01 -13.15 -9.38
CA MET A 771 -24.16 -14.18 -9.99
C MET A 771 -22.66 -13.88 -9.91
N GLY A 772 -22.26 -12.67 -9.48
CA GLY A 772 -20.86 -12.24 -9.35
C GLY A 772 -19.96 -13.24 -8.62
N PRO A 773 -20.34 -13.72 -7.40
CA PRO A 773 -19.54 -14.69 -6.66
C PRO A 773 -19.29 -16.00 -7.41
N LYS A 774 -20.29 -16.49 -8.18
CA LYS A 774 -20.15 -17.69 -9.02
C LYS A 774 -19.21 -17.45 -10.21
N ARG A 775 -19.28 -16.27 -10.84
CA ARG A 775 -18.39 -15.88 -11.95
C ARG A 775 -16.93 -15.77 -11.51
N VAL A 776 -16.65 -15.11 -10.38
CA VAL A 776 -15.28 -15.03 -9.85
C VAL A 776 -14.78 -16.42 -9.46
N ALA A 777 -15.61 -17.21 -8.78
CA ALA A 777 -15.25 -18.58 -8.40
C ALA A 777 -14.94 -19.50 -9.59
N SER A 778 -15.60 -19.33 -10.76
CA SER A 778 -15.29 -20.13 -11.94
C SER A 778 -13.93 -19.84 -12.56
N LYS A 779 -13.37 -18.64 -12.36
CA LYS A 779 -12.00 -18.27 -12.77
C LYS A 779 -10.93 -18.78 -11.79
N VAL A 780 -11.24 -18.80 -10.49
CA VAL A 780 -10.34 -19.26 -9.42
C VAL A 780 -10.27 -20.79 -9.33
N ARG A 781 -11.41 -21.49 -9.48
CA ARG A 781 -11.53 -22.96 -9.34
C ARG A 781 -10.52 -23.78 -10.17
N PRO A 782 -10.21 -23.46 -11.45
CA PRO A 782 -9.22 -24.21 -12.25
C PRO A 782 -7.83 -24.27 -11.62
N ARG A 783 -7.47 -23.28 -10.77
CA ARG A 783 -6.17 -23.21 -10.10
C ARG A 783 -6.05 -24.12 -8.88
N ARG A 784 -7.14 -24.80 -8.47
CA ARG A 784 -7.16 -25.83 -7.40
C ARG A 784 -6.35 -25.42 -6.15
N TYR A 785 -6.71 -24.29 -5.55
CA TYR A 785 -6.13 -23.89 -4.27
C TYR A 785 -6.61 -24.82 -3.16
N GLU A 786 -5.70 -25.21 -2.28
CA GLU A 786 -5.95 -26.13 -1.15
C GLU A 786 -6.46 -25.35 0.07
N THR A 787 -5.80 -24.21 0.34
CA THR A 787 -6.12 -23.29 1.43
C THR A 787 -6.43 -21.90 0.87
N ALA A 788 -7.41 -21.21 1.47
CA ALA A 788 -7.65 -19.78 1.30
C ALA A 788 -7.49 -19.03 2.63
N LEU A 789 -6.75 -17.93 2.61
CA LEU A 789 -6.61 -16.99 3.73
C LEU A 789 -7.37 -15.70 3.40
N LEU A 790 -8.38 -15.36 4.19
CA LEU A 790 -9.29 -14.24 3.92
C LEU A 790 -8.97 -13.05 4.84
N LEU A 791 -8.23 -12.08 4.30
CA LEU A 791 -7.90 -10.82 5.00
C LEU A 791 -9.12 -9.88 5.07
N THR A 792 -9.98 -9.90 4.05
CA THR A 792 -11.30 -9.23 4.10
C THR A 792 -12.24 -9.85 5.14
N ASN A 793 -13.25 -9.10 5.60
CA ASN A 793 -14.38 -9.63 6.38
C ASN A 793 -15.65 -9.93 5.55
N SER A 794 -15.64 -9.69 4.23
CA SER A 794 -16.84 -9.85 3.40
C SER A 794 -17.39 -11.28 3.34
N PHE A 795 -18.72 -11.41 3.46
CA PHE A 795 -19.45 -12.66 3.18
C PHE A 795 -19.28 -13.09 1.71
N SER A 796 -19.32 -12.12 0.77
CA SER A 796 -19.19 -12.41 -0.67
C SER A 796 -17.85 -13.07 -1.00
N THR A 797 -16.75 -12.65 -0.36
CA THR A 797 -15.43 -13.27 -0.60
C THR A 797 -15.32 -14.66 0.02
N ALA A 798 -15.93 -14.89 1.19
CA ALA A 798 -16.05 -16.23 1.77
C ALA A 798 -16.93 -17.17 0.92
N LEU A 799 -17.94 -16.63 0.24
CA LEU A 799 -18.77 -17.37 -0.72
C LEU A 799 -17.97 -17.71 -1.98
N ILE A 800 -17.15 -16.79 -2.51
CA ILE A 800 -16.26 -17.06 -3.66
C ILE A 800 -15.30 -18.21 -3.34
N THR A 801 -14.62 -18.19 -2.20
CA THR A 801 -13.65 -19.25 -1.86
C THR A 801 -14.33 -20.61 -1.66
N ARG A 802 -15.53 -20.64 -1.05
CA ARG A 802 -16.33 -21.87 -0.95
C ARG A 802 -16.83 -22.38 -2.31
N LEU A 803 -17.35 -21.50 -3.16
CA LEU A 803 -17.78 -21.85 -4.53
C LEU A 803 -16.60 -22.26 -5.42
N SER A 804 -15.38 -21.79 -5.13
CA SER A 804 -14.16 -22.20 -5.82
C SER A 804 -13.72 -23.63 -5.50
N GLY A 805 -14.37 -24.30 -4.53
CA GLY A 805 -14.04 -25.67 -4.12
C GLY A 805 -12.81 -25.75 -3.21
N ILE A 806 -12.36 -24.64 -2.63
CA ILE A 806 -11.20 -24.60 -1.74
C ILE A 806 -11.63 -25.21 -0.41
N GLU A 807 -11.00 -26.31 0.00
CA GLU A 807 -11.43 -27.09 1.16
C GLU A 807 -11.19 -26.36 2.48
N ASP A 808 -10.00 -25.78 2.64
CA ASP A 808 -9.60 -25.05 3.84
C ASP A 808 -9.70 -23.54 3.65
N ARG A 809 -10.48 -22.86 4.50
CA ARG A 809 -10.84 -21.44 4.37
C ARG A 809 -10.72 -20.80 5.75
N ILE A 810 -9.67 -20.00 5.93
CA ILE A 810 -9.24 -19.38 7.18
C ILE A 810 -9.61 -17.89 7.15
N GLY A 811 -10.22 -17.39 8.22
CA GLY A 811 -10.51 -15.95 8.35
C GLY A 811 -11.25 -15.62 9.65
N TYR A 812 -11.44 -14.33 9.91
CA TYR A 812 -12.19 -13.89 11.09
C TYR A 812 -13.69 -14.22 10.99
N ASP A 813 -14.26 -14.73 12.09
CA ASP A 813 -15.70 -14.95 12.22
C ASP A 813 -16.42 -13.64 12.55
N ARG A 814 -16.71 -12.88 11.49
CA ARG A 814 -17.48 -11.63 11.49
C ARG A 814 -18.48 -11.65 10.33
N ASP A 815 -19.44 -10.72 10.38
CA ASP A 815 -20.35 -10.38 9.28
C ASP A 815 -21.11 -11.60 8.72
N GLY A 816 -21.53 -12.51 9.61
CA GLY A 816 -22.33 -13.71 9.30
C GLY A 816 -21.61 -14.81 8.51
N ARG A 817 -20.33 -14.65 8.17
CA ARG A 817 -19.65 -15.55 7.22
C ARG A 817 -19.09 -16.83 7.83
N GLY A 818 -19.17 -17.03 9.15
CA GLY A 818 -18.58 -18.18 9.85
C GLY A 818 -18.98 -19.54 9.27
N LEU A 819 -20.22 -19.70 8.82
CA LEU A 819 -20.71 -20.92 8.15
C LEU A 819 -19.95 -21.27 6.85
N LEU A 820 -19.28 -20.30 6.24
CA LEU A 820 -18.48 -20.48 5.03
C LEU A 820 -17.01 -20.79 5.34
N LEU A 821 -16.52 -20.52 6.55
CA LEU A 821 -15.12 -20.73 6.98
C LEU A 821 -14.93 -22.10 7.66
N THR A 822 -13.76 -22.73 7.45
CA THR A 822 -13.36 -23.97 8.15
C THR A 822 -12.48 -23.70 9.37
N ASP A 823 -11.57 -22.72 9.31
CA ASP A 823 -10.92 -22.18 10.49
C ASP A 823 -11.44 -20.77 10.78
N ARG A 824 -12.37 -20.72 11.72
CA ARG A 824 -12.97 -19.50 12.25
C ARG A 824 -12.03 -18.91 13.29
N VAL A 825 -11.38 -17.81 12.93
CA VAL A 825 -10.56 -17.04 13.86
C VAL A 825 -11.50 -16.12 14.66
N PRO A 826 -11.57 -16.23 15.99
CA PRO A 826 -12.33 -15.28 16.78
C PRO A 826 -11.67 -13.90 16.64
N ALA A 827 -12.47 -12.84 16.48
CA ALA A 827 -11.91 -11.50 16.54
C ALA A 827 -11.44 -11.16 17.98
N MET A 828 -10.53 -10.20 18.10
CA MET A 828 -9.82 -9.92 19.35
C MET A 828 -10.67 -9.07 20.31
N ARG A 829 -10.84 -9.51 21.56
CA ARG A 829 -11.57 -8.78 22.62
C ARG A 829 -10.62 -7.90 23.43
N ARG A 830 -11.15 -6.87 24.13
CA ARG A 830 -10.34 -5.98 24.99
C ARG A 830 -9.59 -6.71 26.10
N ARG A 831 -10.13 -7.82 26.62
CA ARG A 831 -9.42 -8.69 27.57
C ARG A 831 -8.20 -9.42 26.97
N ASP A 832 -8.19 -9.67 25.66
CA ASP A 832 -7.17 -10.45 24.95
C ASP A 832 -5.96 -9.57 24.53
N VAL A 833 -6.12 -8.24 24.53
CA VAL A 833 -5.02 -7.30 24.26
C VAL A 833 -4.26 -6.90 25.54
N PRO A 834 -2.97 -6.49 25.41
CA PRO A 834 -2.15 -6.09 26.54
C PRO A 834 -2.77 -4.98 27.41
N PRO A 835 -2.42 -4.89 28.71
CA PRO A 835 -3.08 -3.97 29.64
C PRO A 835 -3.05 -2.48 29.25
N TYR A 836 -1.99 -2.03 28.58
CA TYR A 836 -1.79 -0.62 28.21
C TYR A 836 -2.76 -0.07 27.16
N SER A 837 -3.54 -0.92 26.48
CA SER A 837 -4.56 -0.52 25.51
C SER A 837 -6.00 -0.66 26.04
N ARG A 838 -6.17 -0.85 27.35
CA ARG A 838 -7.48 -0.98 28.00
C ARG A 838 -8.06 0.39 28.37
N SER A 839 -9.06 0.83 27.63
CA SER A 839 -10.08 1.74 28.14
C SER A 839 -11.01 0.94 29.07
N GLU A 840 -10.99 1.27 30.36
CA GLU A 840 -11.73 0.59 31.42
C GLU A 840 -13.22 0.97 31.41
N THR A 841 -14.03 0.18 30.71
CA THR A 841 -15.50 0.19 30.83
C THR A 841 -16.10 -1.19 30.55
N ASP A 842 -15.66 -1.86 29.48
CA ASP A 842 -16.13 -3.21 29.13
C ASP A 842 -14.98 -4.13 28.62
N PRO A 843 -14.55 -5.15 29.39
CA PRO A 843 -13.56 -6.15 28.95
C PRO A 843 -14.04 -7.07 27.81
N SER A 844 -15.36 -7.14 27.58
CA SER A 844 -15.99 -7.95 26.54
C SER A 844 -16.16 -7.21 25.20
N ALA A 845 -15.95 -5.90 25.17
CA ALA A 845 -15.93 -5.13 23.94
C ALA A 845 -14.82 -5.60 22.98
N TRP A 846 -14.96 -5.30 21.70
CA TRP A 846 -13.89 -5.55 20.72
C TRP A 846 -12.70 -4.63 20.97
N ALA A 847 -11.49 -5.15 20.79
CA ALA A 847 -10.28 -4.34 20.86
C ALA A 847 -10.10 -3.54 19.55
N PRO A 848 -9.75 -2.25 19.62
CA PRO A 848 -9.13 -1.58 18.48
C PRO A 848 -7.72 -2.16 18.30
N VAL A 849 -7.50 -2.86 17.19
CA VAL A 849 -6.22 -3.47 16.83
C VAL A 849 -5.75 -2.82 15.52
N PRO A 850 -4.47 -2.40 15.40
CA PRO A 850 -3.96 -1.88 14.13
C PRO A 850 -4.18 -2.88 12.99
N ALA A 851 -4.58 -2.41 11.81
CA ALA A 851 -4.96 -3.30 10.73
C ALA A 851 -3.81 -4.19 10.24
N CYS A 852 -2.56 -3.71 10.33
CA CYS A 852 -1.37 -4.52 10.10
C CYS A 852 -1.32 -5.74 11.01
N ASP A 853 -1.44 -5.55 12.34
CA ASP A 853 -1.44 -6.66 13.33
C ASP A 853 -2.65 -7.59 13.13
N TYR A 854 -3.80 -7.02 12.77
CA TYR A 854 -5.03 -7.78 12.46
C TYR A 854 -4.86 -8.71 11.25
N TYR A 855 -4.21 -8.25 10.17
CA TYR A 855 -3.87 -9.13 9.04
C TYR A 855 -2.74 -10.10 9.41
N TYR A 856 -1.77 -9.67 10.22
CA TYR A 856 -0.62 -10.47 10.61
C TYR A 856 -1.04 -11.71 11.41
N ALA A 857 -1.94 -11.54 12.37
CA ALA A 857 -2.47 -12.63 13.19
C ALA A 857 -3.13 -13.75 12.36
N LEU A 858 -3.64 -13.46 11.15
CA LEU A 858 -4.13 -14.49 10.22
C LEU A 858 -2.99 -15.29 9.59
N ALA A 859 -1.87 -14.64 9.24
CA ALA A 859 -0.66 -15.35 8.79
C ALA A 859 -0.02 -16.14 9.93
N GLU A 860 0.10 -15.59 11.13
CA GLU A 860 0.54 -16.32 12.33
C GLU A 860 -0.33 -17.56 12.56
N ARG A 861 -1.65 -17.43 12.46
CA ARG A 861 -2.59 -18.56 12.61
C ARG A 861 -2.35 -19.66 11.57
N LEU A 862 -2.19 -19.30 10.29
CA LEU A 862 -1.89 -20.26 9.23
C LEU A 862 -0.52 -20.92 9.46
N LEU A 863 0.54 -20.13 9.69
CA LEU A 863 1.90 -20.62 9.85
C LEU A 863 2.04 -21.50 11.10
N ALA A 864 1.48 -21.10 12.24
CA ALA A 864 1.48 -21.88 13.47
C ALA A 864 0.73 -23.22 13.29
N SER A 865 -0.37 -23.22 12.53
CA SER A 865 -1.07 -24.46 12.18
C SER A 865 -0.20 -25.42 11.36
N CYS A 866 0.77 -24.90 10.60
CA CYS A 866 1.77 -25.67 9.85
C CYS A 866 3.06 -25.97 10.64
N GLY A 867 3.10 -25.68 11.95
CA GLY A 867 4.29 -25.86 12.79
C GLY A 867 5.40 -24.83 12.54
N LEU A 868 5.06 -23.66 12.00
CA LEU A 868 5.99 -22.55 11.75
C LEU A 868 5.66 -21.37 12.65
N THR A 869 6.68 -20.77 13.27
CA THR A 869 6.54 -19.50 13.98
C THR A 869 7.16 -18.39 13.11
N PRO A 870 6.37 -17.44 12.58
CA PRO A 870 6.93 -16.29 11.89
C PRO A 870 7.70 -15.38 12.86
N GLY A 871 8.61 -14.58 12.32
CA GLY A 871 9.33 -13.54 13.06
C GLY A 871 8.46 -12.32 13.38
N PRO A 872 9.04 -11.17 13.75
CA PRO A 872 8.26 -9.94 13.93
C PRO A 872 7.71 -9.41 12.60
N MET A 873 6.54 -8.76 12.66
CA MET A 873 5.98 -8.03 11.52
C MET A 873 6.92 -6.88 11.10
N GLY A 874 7.34 -6.91 9.83
CA GLY A 874 8.14 -5.85 9.21
C GLY A 874 7.30 -4.64 8.76
N PRO A 875 7.92 -3.61 8.18
CA PRO A 875 7.21 -2.40 7.75
C PRO A 875 6.31 -2.68 6.53
N MET A 876 5.33 -1.79 6.33
CA MET A 876 4.62 -1.68 5.06
C MET A 876 5.60 -1.30 3.96
N GLU A 877 5.49 -1.92 2.78
CA GLU A 877 6.34 -1.62 1.64
C GLU A 877 5.55 -1.75 0.33
N LEU A 878 5.94 -0.97 -0.68
CA LEU A 878 5.43 -1.04 -2.04
C LEU A 878 6.60 -1.05 -3.02
N VAL A 879 6.43 -1.70 -4.16
CA VAL A 879 7.42 -1.70 -5.24
C VAL A 879 6.98 -0.73 -6.33
N VAL A 880 7.94 0.05 -6.83
CA VAL A 880 7.81 0.90 -8.01
C VAL A 880 8.53 0.19 -9.16
N THR A 881 7.82 -0.07 -10.25
CA THR A 881 8.37 -0.68 -11.47
C THR A 881 8.84 0.39 -12.46
N GLU A 882 9.63 -0.01 -13.46
CA GLU A 882 10.00 0.88 -14.57
C GLU A 882 8.77 1.39 -15.33
N SER A 883 7.72 0.58 -15.46
CA SER A 883 6.44 0.99 -16.06
C SER A 883 5.71 2.04 -15.20
N ASP A 884 5.78 1.93 -13.87
CA ASP A 884 5.24 2.95 -12.96
C ASP A 884 5.99 4.28 -13.12
N GLU A 885 7.33 4.24 -13.23
CA GLU A 885 8.15 5.44 -13.47
C GLU A 885 7.86 6.10 -14.82
N LEU A 886 7.77 5.31 -15.90
CA LEU A 886 7.45 5.82 -17.24
C LEU A 886 6.05 6.47 -17.26
N THR A 887 5.08 5.87 -16.57
CA THR A 887 3.72 6.41 -16.44
C THR A 887 3.74 7.70 -15.60
N ALA A 888 4.47 7.72 -14.48
CA ALA A 888 4.65 8.92 -13.66
C ALA A 888 5.30 10.07 -14.41
N ARG A 889 6.36 9.83 -15.20
CA ARG A 889 6.98 10.85 -16.06
C ARG A 889 5.97 11.40 -17.08
N SER A 890 5.13 10.55 -17.66
CA SER A 890 4.05 10.95 -18.58
C SER A 890 2.97 11.81 -17.89
N VAL A 891 2.53 11.42 -16.70
CA VAL A 891 1.55 12.17 -15.88
C VAL A 891 2.12 13.53 -15.46
N LEU A 892 3.34 13.58 -14.94
CA LEU A 892 4.01 14.82 -14.55
C LEU A 892 4.20 15.77 -15.74
N ALA A 893 4.59 15.25 -16.91
CA ALA A 893 4.71 16.07 -18.12
C ALA A 893 3.35 16.63 -18.58
N LYS A 894 2.26 15.86 -18.51
CA LYS A 894 0.89 16.34 -18.80
C LYS A 894 0.42 17.40 -17.80
N ALA A 895 0.79 17.26 -16.53
CA ALA A 895 0.52 18.25 -15.48
C ALA A 895 1.42 19.51 -15.58
N GLY A 896 2.30 19.60 -16.58
CA GLY A 896 3.20 20.74 -16.77
C GLY A 896 4.35 20.83 -15.76
N VAL A 897 4.64 19.75 -15.02
CA VAL A 897 5.70 19.73 -13.99
C VAL A 897 7.08 19.65 -14.65
N PRO A 898 8.00 20.60 -14.37
CA PRO A 898 9.35 20.56 -14.93
C PRO A 898 10.14 19.30 -14.53
N ALA A 899 10.89 18.73 -15.48
CA ALA A 899 11.75 17.59 -15.21
C ALA A 899 12.81 17.92 -14.15
N GLY A 900 13.01 17.02 -13.19
CA GLY A 900 13.98 17.20 -12.10
C GLY A 900 13.53 18.16 -10.98
N ALA A 901 12.33 18.75 -11.04
CA ALA A 901 11.82 19.59 -9.97
C ALA A 901 11.69 18.84 -8.64
N ARG A 902 12.03 19.53 -7.53
CA ARG A 902 11.73 19.06 -6.17
C ARG A 902 10.22 19.17 -5.94
N ARG A 903 9.60 18.08 -5.49
CA ARG A 903 8.14 17.90 -5.48
C ARG A 903 7.61 17.71 -4.06
N VAL A 904 6.43 18.26 -3.79
CA VAL A 904 5.60 17.96 -2.61
C VAL A 904 4.21 17.58 -3.09
N VAL A 905 3.62 16.54 -2.51
CA VAL A 905 2.27 16.06 -2.86
C VAL A 905 1.27 16.52 -1.80
N LEU A 906 0.15 17.12 -2.23
CA LEU A 906 -1.04 17.35 -1.41
C LEU A 906 -2.13 16.37 -1.85
N ASN A 907 -2.70 15.63 -0.91
CA ASN A 907 -3.80 14.71 -1.16
C ASN A 907 -5.03 15.14 -0.33
N PRO A 908 -5.85 16.07 -0.87
CA PRO A 908 -7.04 16.62 -0.22
C PRO A 908 -8.27 15.69 -0.26
N GLY A 909 -8.17 14.55 -0.94
CA GLY A 909 -9.27 13.60 -1.11
C GLY A 909 -9.81 13.04 0.21
N GLY A 910 -10.89 12.26 0.09
CA GLY A 910 -11.52 11.55 1.20
C GLY A 910 -12.96 11.15 0.89
N ASN A 911 -13.31 9.89 1.19
CA ASN A 911 -14.67 9.36 0.99
C ASN A 911 -15.74 10.04 1.87
N ASP A 912 -15.32 10.61 2.99
CA ASP A 912 -16.16 11.34 3.93
C ASP A 912 -15.73 12.82 3.93
N THR A 913 -16.68 13.73 3.74
CA THR A 913 -16.44 15.18 3.78
C THR A 913 -15.94 15.65 5.14
N ALA A 914 -16.32 14.99 6.24
CA ALA A 914 -15.83 15.32 7.58
C ALA A 914 -14.33 15.01 7.77
N LYS A 915 -13.75 14.15 6.91
CA LYS A 915 -12.31 13.87 6.89
C LYS A 915 -11.49 14.80 6.00
N ARG A 916 -12.14 15.71 5.25
CA ARG A 916 -11.44 16.62 4.33
C ARG A 916 -11.06 17.91 5.05
N TRP A 917 -9.78 18.24 5.04
CA TRP A 917 -9.34 19.57 5.42
C TRP A 917 -9.82 20.61 4.37
N PRO A 918 -10.25 21.83 4.77
CA PRO A 918 -10.84 22.79 3.85
C PRO A 918 -9.93 23.22 2.69
N ALA A 919 -10.53 23.48 1.52
CA ALA A 919 -9.81 23.75 0.28
C ALA A 919 -8.93 25.01 0.36
N GLU A 920 -9.43 26.07 0.99
CA GLU A 920 -8.71 27.33 1.18
C GLU A 920 -7.45 27.16 2.05
N ARG A 921 -7.44 26.16 2.94
CA ARG A 921 -6.27 25.85 3.77
C ARG A 921 -5.24 25.01 3.03
N TYR A 922 -5.68 24.10 2.16
CA TYR A 922 -4.77 23.43 1.22
C TYR A 922 -4.14 24.43 0.25
N ALA A 923 -4.89 25.41 -0.25
CA ALA A 923 -4.38 26.47 -1.11
C ALA A 923 -3.33 27.32 -0.38
N ALA A 924 -3.63 27.83 0.82
CA ALA A 924 -2.68 28.58 1.64
C ALA A 924 -1.40 27.77 1.97
N LEU A 925 -1.52 26.45 2.19
CA LEU A 925 -0.38 25.56 2.38
C LEU A 925 0.43 25.36 1.08
N ALA A 926 -0.24 25.21 -0.06
CA ALA A 926 0.39 25.10 -1.38
C ALA A 926 1.21 26.36 -1.70
N ASP A 927 0.62 27.53 -1.52
CA ASP A 927 1.29 28.82 -1.69
C ASP A 927 2.48 28.99 -0.75
N TYR A 928 2.33 28.66 0.54
CA TYR A 928 3.43 28.71 1.49
C TYR A 928 4.61 27.82 1.06
N LEU A 929 4.32 26.58 0.65
CA LEU A 929 5.34 25.63 0.19
C LEU A 929 6.03 26.10 -1.09
N ALA A 930 5.26 26.58 -2.07
CA ALA A 930 5.78 27.13 -3.32
C ALA A 930 6.69 28.35 -3.08
N LYS A 931 6.20 29.35 -2.32
CA LYS A 931 6.91 30.61 -2.01
C LYS A 931 8.21 30.38 -1.24
N HIS A 932 8.19 29.53 -0.20
CA HIS A 932 9.30 29.45 0.76
C HIS A 932 10.29 28.30 0.55
N HIS A 933 9.96 27.26 -0.22
CA HIS A 933 10.78 26.06 -0.31
C HIS A 933 11.27 25.67 -1.72
N ALA A 934 11.00 26.50 -2.73
CA ALA A 934 11.41 26.27 -4.13
C ALA A 934 11.01 24.88 -4.66
N VAL A 935 9.80 24.43 -4.29
CA VAL A 935 9.21 23.16 -4.71
C VAL A 935 8.11 23.38 -5.76
N ARG A 936 7.72 22.31 -6.44
CA ARG A 936 6.44 22.21 -7.14
C ARG A 936 5.47 21.42 -6.30
N VAL A 937 4.29 21.99 -6.08
CA VAL A 937 3.23 21.39 -5.30
C VAL A 937 2.31 20.65 -6.25
N LEU A 938 2.08 19.37 -5.98
CA LEU A 938 1.28 18.48 -6.81
C LEU A 938 0.00 18.14 -6.06
N VAL A 939 -1.16 18.58 -6.56
CA VAL A 939 -2.45 18.31 -5.93
C VAL A 939 -3.04 17.04 -6.56
N ASN A 940 -3.10 15.98 -5.77
CA ASN A 940 -3.64 14.68 -6.15
C ASN A 940 -5.16 14.61 -5.96
N GLY A 941 -5.82 13.71 -6.68
CA GLY A 941 -7.22 13.39 -6.45
C GLY A 941 -7.70 12.26 -7.36
N ALA A 942 -8.70 11.51 -6.91
CA ALA A 942 -9.41 10.59 -7.78
C ALA A 942 -10.23 11.35 -8.85
N PRO A 943 -10.65 10.72 -9.96
CA PRO A 943 -11.40 11.42 -11.02
C PRO A 943 -12.69 12.12 -10.55
N ASN A 944 -13.36 11.58 -9.52
CA ASN A 944 -14.53 12.18 -8.87
C ASN A 944 -14.19 13.32 -7.88
N GLU A 945 -12.91 13.53 -7.57
CA GLU A 945 -12.41 14.60 -6.70
C GLU A 945 -11.79 15.76 -7.49
N SER A 946 -11.75 15.68 -8.83
CA SER A 946 -11.22 16.72 -9.72
C SER A 946 -11.81 18.12 -9.47
N GLY A 947 -13.06 18.21 -8.98
CA GLY A 947 -13.68 19.48 -8.59
C GLY A 947 -13.02 20.12 -7.36
N LEU A 948 -12.69 19.32 -6.33
CA LEU A 948 -11.96 19.76 -5.14
C LEU A 948 -10.51 20.15 -5.45
N VAL A 949 -9.87 19.38 -6.34
CA VAL A 949 -8.50 19.69 -6.81
C VAL A 949 -8.49 21.06 -7.52
N ARG A 950 -9.49 21.32 -8.38
CA ARG A 950 -9.65 22.62 -9.03
C ARG A 950 -9.95 23.74 -8.04
N GLU A 951 -10.87 23.54 -7.09
CA GLU A 951 -11.19 24.51 -6.04
C GLU A 951 -9.95 24.95 -5.24
N ILE A 952 -9.04 24.02 -4.93
CA ILE A 952 -7.78 24.31 -4.26
C ILE A 952 -6.84 25.12 -5.17
N ILE A 953 -6.69 24.74 -6.44
CA ILE A 953 -5.77 25.39 -7.37
C ILE A 953 -6.24 26.79 -7.75
N ASP A 954 -7.55 26.96 -7.99
CA ASP A 954 -8.18 28.25 -8.30
C ASP A 954 -8.09 29.24 -7.12
N ALA A 955 -7.88 28.74 -5.89
CA ALA A 955 -7.66 29.53 -4.67
C ALA A 955 -6.18 29.80 -4.33
N CYS A 956 -5.22 29.33 -5.14
CA CYS A 956 -3.77 29.57 -4.93
C CYS A 956 -3.30 30.86 -5.63
N ASP A 957 -2.54 31.69 -4.93
CA ASP A 957 -1.79 32.81 -5.54
C ASP A 957 -0.73 32.29 -6.53
N GLU A 958 -0.03 31.21 -6.19
CA GLU A 958 1.12 30.65 -6.92
C GLU A 958 0.72 29.57 -7.93
N SER A 959 -0.39 29.79 -8.64
CA SER A 959 -0.93 28.85 -9.63
C SER A 959 0.09 28.31 -10.66
N ALA A 960 1.17 29.04 -10.95
CA ALA A 960 2.27 28.58 -11.82
C ALA A 960 3.23 27.53 -11.19
N SER A 961 3.18 27.35 -9.86
CA SER A 961 3.99 26.40 -9.09
C SER A 961 3.17 25.24 -8.49
N VAL A 962 1.84 25.27 -8.66
CA VAL A 962 0.88 24.28 -8.18
C VAL A 962 0.29 23.52 -9.39
N HIS A 963 0.26 22.20 -9.35
CA HIS A 963 -0.07 21.35 -10.50
C HIS A 963 -1.19 20.35 -10.20
N ASP A 964 -2.17 20.25 -11.10
CA ASP A 964 -3.28 19.29 -11.07
C ASP A 964 -2.82 17.90 -11.55
N LEU A 965 -2.79 16.90 -10.65
CA LEU A 965 -2.56 15.50 -11.03
C LEU A 965 -3.84 14.72 -11.36
N ALA A 966 -5.00 15.16 -10.87
CA ALA A 966 -6.28 14.50 -11.11
C ALA A 966 -6.68 14.59 -12.60
N SER A 967 -6.59 15.79 -13.18
CA SER A 967 -6.81 16.02 -14.61
C SER A 967 -5.73 15.39 -15.51
N ALA A 968 -4.53 15.10 -14.97
CA ALA A 968 -3.45 14.49 -15.73
C ALA A 968 -3.60 12.96 -15.95
N GLY A 969 -4.60 12.34 -15.32
CA GLY A 969 -4.90 10.91 -15.44
C GLY A 969 -3.95 10.03 -14.63
N VAL A 970 -3.68 10.43 -13.38
CA VAL A 970 -2.84 9.66 -12.45
C VAL A 970 -3.42 8.27 -12.17
N THR A 971 -2.58 7.23 -12.29
CA THR A 971 -2.90 5.85 -11.91
C THR A 971 -2.30 5.53 -10.53
N LEU A 972 -2.72 4.44 -9.88
CA LEU A 972 -2.10 4.06 -8.59
C LEU A 972 -0.64 3.64 -8.78
N GLY A 973 -0.33 3.01 -9.92
CA GLY A 973 1.05 2.76 -10.36
C GLY A 973 1.90 4.05 -10.40
N ALA A 974 1.44 5.05 -11.15
CA ALA A 974 2.11 6.34 -11.27
C ALA A 974 2.22 7.08 -9.92
N LEU A 975 1.17 7.05 -9.09
CA LEU A 975 1.15 7.73 -7.80
C LEU A 975 2.23 7.18 -6.86
N LYS A 976 2.45 5.86 -6.79
CA LYS A 976 3.56 5.25 -6.02
C LYS A 976 4.91 5.87 -6.42
N ALA A 977 5.17 5.99 -7.72
CA ALA A 977 6.43 6.53 -8.23
C ALA A 977 6.57 8.04 -7.96
N ILE A 978 5.48 8.81 -8.08
CA ILE A 978 5.45 10.24 -7.76
C ILE A 978 5.72 10.46 -6.26
N VAL A 979 5.09 9.70 -5.38
CA VAL A 979 5.24 9.81 -3.91
C VAL A 979 6.63 9.36 -3.46
N ARG A 980 7.19 8.28 -4.02
CA ARG A 980 8.58 7.84 -3.76
C ARG A 980 9.60 8.95 -4.03
N ASP A 981 9.38 9.73 -5.08
CA ASP A 981 10.25 10.82 -5.50
C ASP A 981 9.92 12.17 -4.82
N ALA A 982 8.83 12.26 -4.06
CA ALA A 982 8.41 13.49 -3.38
C ALA A 982 9.21 13.69 -2.08
N ALA A 983 9.52 14.95 -1.76
CA ALA A 983 10.19 15.28 -0.51
C ALA A 983 9.25 15.27 0.71
N LEU A 984 7.94 15.40 0.46
CA LEU A 984 6.88 15.40 1.46
C LEU A 984 5.56 15.02 0.77
N MET A 985 4.68 14.34 1.51
CA MET A 985 3.27 14.19 1.17
C MET A 985 2.43 14.65 2.38
N VAL A 986 1.42 15.48 2.12
CA VAL A 986 0.43 15.91 3.11
C VAL A 986 -0.92 15.36 2.68
N THR A 987 -1.55 14.54 3.52
CA THR A 987 -2.77 13.79 3.19
C THR A 987 -3.76 13.81 4.36
N ASN A 988 -5.04 13.66 4.06
CA ASN A 988 -6.07 13.30 5.04
C ASN A 988 -5.96 11.81 5.43
N ASP A 989 -6.76 11.34 6.39
CA ASP A 989 -6.89 9.90 6.70
C ASP A 989 -7.59 9.14 5.55
N THR A 990 -6.80 8.77 4.54
CA THR A 990 -7.26 8.14 3.29
C THR A 990 -6.29 7.05 2.81
N GLY A 991 -6.53 6.49 1.61
CA GLY A 991 -5.75 5.40 1.05
C GLY A 991 -4.34 5.80 0.58
N PRO A 992 -4.20 6.91 -0.18
CA PRO A 992 -2.92 7.57 -0.45
C PRO A 992 -2.44 8.44 0.71
#